data_AF-A0A6P1CRN9-F1
#
_entry.id   AF-A0A6P1CRN9-F1
#
_cell.length_a   1.000
_cell.length_b   1.000
_cell.length_c   1.000
_cell.angle_alpha   90.00
_cell.angle_beta   90.00
_cell.angle_gamma   90.00
#
_symmetry.space_group_name_H-M   'P 1'
#
loop_
_entity.id
_entity.type
_entity.pdbx_description
1 polymer ?
#
loop_
_entity_poly.entity_id
_entity_poly.type
_entity_poly.pdbx_seq_one_letter_code
_entity_poly.pdbx_strand_id
1 'polypeptide(L)'
;MGGVPRVLKQARNQVRAVRQLTGAVIGNPRILRDLAAGAFGGADSATTEPADTGHEPPAGLADFDKRAHAATHLDADAETVAAYLTHPGRFPDWLSMHAAFRGETPAGAYAGLEFGQQVKFMGLPADIAWTVTSAEPTAIALRGRGPMGLTLGFWLTIYPEGAGSLVCFDAGLSGQPVDGPLGASLVRTLSEALRESLDRLPDQLAAAGPLPTRRAARTPVVHKASGRTLAPDTPVLVGAGQFVSHTPDPAADPATLAARALRLAAADAGAPENVLAGAQAIFSVASASWQYRDMGALVAEAVGARSVDTVQSSRYGGDGGQLLINEAAQAIAEGTYEMVLVTGAEAGATLAAAQRSGADIAWPEQGPEAAPTRTAGIDREPNNAAEIAAGLGAPIYMYALMESANRHRLGREPKQHLRAIGELWSRMSAIGARNPNAWLPQEFTADELTTPTDDNRMVSAPYTKLLCANLQVDMAAGLVLCSVAAAEAAGIAQDKWVFVHTGASAHDEWFVSERTELAASPAIRTIGAAVLEHAGIGIDQVGPVDLYSCFPVAVQIAARELGLTVDDPQRPLSVTGGLTFGGGPGNNYGTHAVATMVEQLRANPETFGLSTSLGWYVTKHAIGIYSATPPRQAYAHLRPIVDHPPARPVRQSYEGPAVVEAYTLPYDRDGDPEAAILSLITPDGARVLLRSKDSGLIDLLTDGDALGLPVAVRGEQISIEGDRPVELPAAPPPPVLVERRGPIMIITLNRPDVRNAVNHAMAVAVERACDAFEADPALRVAILTGADGNFSSGMDLAAMAKGEAPLTEGRGALGLTGKPPKKPLIAAVEGPALAGGCELALAADLIVAARDAQFGIPEPKRGLIAAAGGVMRLRERLPRNVAMELALTGDPMPATRLAEFGLVNVLAEPGEALTAALALAERIAANAPLSVIGSKRIIEEAADWAADDAYERQYEIAATALSSEDAAEGVRAFTEKREPIWKGR
;
A
#
# COMPACT_ATOMS: atom_id res chain seq x y z
N MET A 1 -31.29 20.81 42.43
CA MET A 1 -30.91 19.57 43.15
C MET A 1 -30.71 18.47 42.12
N GLY A 2 -29.46 18.16 41.72
CA GLY A 2 -29.21 17.28 40.56
C GLY A 2 -27.87 16.51 40.63
N GLY A 3 -27.48 16.03 41.82
CA GLY A 3 -26.15 15.46 42.07
C GLY A 3 -26.10 13.96 42.44
N VAL A 4 -27.13 13.15 42.12
CA VAL A 4 -27.24 11.78 42.68
C VAL A 4 -27.25 10.61 41.66
N PRO A 5 -27.53 10.75 40.34
CA PRO A 5 -27.57 9.56 39.46
C PRO A 5 -26.20 8.99 39.04
N ARG A 6 -25.13 9.79 39.03
CA ARG A 6 -23.81 9.37 38.51
C ARG A 6 -23.02 8.49 39.50
N VAL A 7 -23.16 8.77 40.79
CA VAL A 7 -22.47 8.06 41.89
C VAL A 7 -23.05 6.65 42.10
N LEU A 8 -24.37 6.48 41.96
CA LEU A 8 -25.05 5.18 42.07
C LEU A 8 -24.77 4.23 40.89
N LYS A 9 -24.48 4.77 39.69
CA LYS A 9 -24.13 3.98 38.50
C LYS A 9 -22.66 3.52 38.54
N GLN A 10 -21.76 4.34 39.07
CA GLN A 10 -20.37 3.95 39.35
C GLN A 10 -20.28 2.90 40.48
N ALA A 11 -21.06 3.06 41.55
CA ALA A 11 -21.08 2.10 42.66
C ALA A 11 -21.64 0.71 42.25
N ARG A 12 -22.67 0.66 41.37
CA ARG A 12 -23.22 -0.61 40.85
C ARG A 12 -22.26 -1.36 39.92
N ASN A 13 -21.48 -0.65 39.11
CA ASN A 13 -20.47 -1.28 38.26
C ASN A 13 -19.26 -1.77 39.07
N GLN A 14 -18.86 -1.04 40.12
CA GLN A 14 -17.83 -1.50 41.06
C GLN A 14 -18.26 -2.76 41.82
N VAL A 15 -19.51 -2.86 42.27
CA VAL A 15 -20.02 -4.05 43.00
C VAL A 15 -20.15 -5.30 42.10
N ARG A 16 -20.42 -5.12 40.79
CA ARG A 16 -20.53 -6.24 39.82
C ARG A 16 -19.15 -6.77 39.40
N ALA A 17 -18.17 -5.87 39.23
CA ALA A 17 -16.77 -6.23 39.00
C ALA A 17 -16.16 -6.94 40.22
N VAL A 18 -16.44 -6.46 41.43
CA VAL A 18 -16.00 -7.09 42.70
C VAL A 18 -16.60 -8.49 42.85
N ARG A 19 -17.86 -8.73 42.45
CA ARG A 19 -18.50 -10.06 42.47
C ARG A 19 -17.97 -11.03 41.42
N GLN A 20 -17.56 -10.55 40.24
CA GLN A 20 -16.91 -11.39 39.22
C GLN A 20 -15.47 -11.75 39.60
N LEU A 21 -14.73 -10.81 40.19
CA LEU A 21 -13.39 -11.07 40.75
C LEU A 21 -13.44 -12.03 41.95
N THR A 22 -14.37 -11.85 42.90
CA THR A 22 -14.53 -12.81 44.02
C THR A 22 -15.04 -14.17 43.55
N GLY A 23 -15.92 -14.24 42.54
CA GLY A 23 -16.40 -15.50 41.97
C GLY A 23 -15.32 -16.29 41.23
N ALA A 24 -14.45 -15.62 40.48
CA ALA A 24 -13.35 -16.26 39.76
C ALA A 24 -12.20 -16.71 40.69
N VAL A 25 -11.95 -15.96 41.77
CA VAL A 25 -10.98 -16.31 42.83
C VAL A 25 -11.40 -17.56 43.62
N ILE A 26 -12.71 -17.78 43.80
CA ILE A 26 -13.25 -18.97 44.50
C ILE A 26 -13.27 -20.22 43.59
N GLY A 27 -13.25 -20.05 42.26
CA GLY A 27 -13.32 -21.15 41.29
C GLY A 27 -11.99 -21.75 40.84
N ASN A 28 -10.85 -21.16 41.21
CA ASN A 28 -9.53 -21.57 40.73
C ASN A 28 -8.75 -22.38 41.80
N PRO A 29 -8.54 -23.70 41.62
CA PRO A 29 -7.91 -24.55 42.62
C PRO A 29 -6.44 -24.20 42.93
N ARG A 30 -5.75 -23.42 42.08
CA ARG A 30 -4.42 -22.85 42.40
C ARG A 30 -4.49 -21.71 43.42
N ILE A 31 -5.49 -20.82 43.32
CA ILE A 31 -5.67 -19.66 44.21
C ILE A 31 -6.15 -20.11 45.60
N LEU A 32 -7.02 -21.14 45.65
CA LEU A 32 -7.43 -21.81 46.89
C LEU A 32 -6.25 -22.48 47.63
N ARG A 33 -5.30 -23.03 46.88
CA ARG A 33 -4.08 -23.64 47.41
C ARG A 33 -3.12 -22.59 47.98
N ASP A 34 -3.02 -21.43 47.34
CA ASP A 34 -2.22 -20.28 47.81
C ASP A 34 -2.86 -19.57 49.02
N LEU A 35 -4.20 -19.42 49.07
CA LEU A 35 -4.92 -18.89 50.24
C LEU A 35 -4.78 -19.81 51.46
N ALA A 36 -4.72 -21.13 51.25
CA ALA A 36 -4.46 -22.10 52.32
C ALA A 36 -2.99 -22.09 52.79
N ALA A 37 -2.04 -21.86 51.89
CA ALA A 37 -0.63 -21.70 52.22
C ALA A 37 -0.35 -20.40 53.02
N GLY A 38 -1.09 -19.32 52.74
CA GLY A 38 -0.99 -18.05 53.47
C GLY A 38 -1.58 -18.06 54.89
N ALA A 39 -2.41 -19.05 55.23
CA ALA A 39 -3.03 -19.16 56.56
C ALA A 39 -2.22 -20.02 57.54
N PHE A 40 -1.29 -20.85 57.06
CA PHE A 40 -0.46 -21.75 57.87
C PHE A 40 0.95 -21.85 57.28
N GLY A 41 1.79 -20.85 57.50
CA GLY A 41 3.19 -20.90 57.09
C GLY A 41 3.91 -19.60 57.36
N GLY A 42 4.78 -19.61 58.37
CA GLY A 42 5.61 -18.47 58.76
C GLY A 42 6.68 -18.12 57.73
N ALA A 43 7.27 -16.95 57.97
CA ALA A 43 8.41 -16.35 57.30
C ALA A 43 9.38 -17.35 56.65
N ASP A 44 9.51 -17.27 55.33
CA ASP A 44 10.77 -17.16 54.59
C ASP A 44 10.49 -17.46 53.11
N SER A 45 10.29 -16.42 52.31
CA SER A 45 10.59 -16.47 50.89
C SER A 45 11.65 -15.42 50.63
N ALA A 46 12.87 -15.91 50.45
CA ALA A 46 14.06 -15.12 50.19
C ALA A 46 13.79 -14.01 49.18
N THR A 47 13.89 -12.77 49.64
CA THR A 47 14.45 -11.71 48.81
C THR A 47 15.85 -12.17 48.43
N THR A 48 16.01 -12.77 47.26
CA THR A 48 17.32 -12.81 46.61
C THR A 48 17.68 -11.36 46.36
N GLU A 49 18.48 -10.76 47.25
CA GLU A 49 19.26 -9.58 46.90
C GLU A 49 20.03 -9.92 45.62
N PRO A 50 20.06 -9.02 44.61
CA PRO A 50 20.92 -9.23 43.46
C PRO A 50 22.36 -9.38 43.94
N ALA A 51 23.14 -10.24 43.28
CA ALA A 51 24.59 -10.09 43.34
C ALA A 51 24.94 -8.64 43.01
N ASP A 52 26.00 -8.10 43.59
CA ASP A 52 26.47 -6.71 43.44
C ASP A 52 26.62 -6.32 41.94
N THR A 53 25.54 -5.85 41.33
CA THR A 53 25.43 -5.49 39.90
C THR A 53 25.62 -3.99 39.64
N GLY A 54 25.89 -3.19 40.68
CA GLY A 54 25.94 -1.72 40.57
C GLY A 54 24.60 -1.05 40.23
N HIS A 55 23.48 -1.77 40.28
CA HIS A 55 22.13 -1.24 40.01
C HIS A 55 21.56 -0.49 41.22
N GLU A 56 21.21 0.80 41.04
CA GLU A 56 20.45 1.58 42.01
C GLU A 56 18.95 1.59 41.66
N PRO A 57 18.04 1.24 42.59
CA PRO A 57 16.61 1.27 42.34
C PRO A 57 16.11 2.67 41.94
N PRO A 58 15.24 2.81 40.93
CA PRO A 58 14.80 4.10 40.43
C PRO A 58 13.99 4.89 41.47
N ALA A 59 14.21 6.21 41.57
CA ALA A 59 13.63 7.06 42.61
C ALA A 59 12.09 6.98 42.72
N GLY A 60 11.39 6.79 41.60
CA GLY A 60 9.93 6.70 41.56
C GLY A 60 9.35 5.35 41.99
N LEU A 61 10.17 4.31 42.15
CA LEU A 61 9.75 2.99 42.61
C LEU A 61 9.37 3.00 44.10
N ALA A 62 9.91 3.95 44.86
CA ALA A 62 9.62 4.11 46.28
C ALA A 62 8.15 4.44 46.57
N ASP A 63 7.46 5.04 45.61
CA ASP A 63 6.05 5.46 45.70
C ASP A 63 5.06 4.29 45.68
N PHE A 64 5.53 3.06 45.43
CA PHE A 64 4.70 1.87 45.31
C PHE A 64 4.83 0.94 46.52
N ASP A 65 3.69 0.37 46.93
CA ASP A 65 3.53 -0.47 48.12
C ASP A 65 4.18 -1.83 47.95
N LYS A 66 4.22 -2.32 46.71
CA LYS A 66 4.86 -3.56 46.30
C LYS A 66 5.77 -3.33 45.10
N ARG A 67 6.86 -4.10 45.04
CA ARG A 67 7.93 -3.91 44.06
C ARG A 67 8.41 -5.26 43.54
N ALA A 68 8.82 -5.29 42.29
CA ALA A 68 9.44 -6.42 41.61
C ALA A 68 10.64 -5.93 40.81
N HIS A 69 11.66 -6.78 40.69
CA HIS A 69 12.88 -6.49 39.95
C HIS A 69 13.33 -7.76 39.23
N ALA A 70 13.81 -7.61 38.00
CA ALA A 70 14.51 -8.64 37.25
C ALA A 70 15.68 -8.00 36.50
N ALA A 71 16.75 -8.76 36.29
CA ALA A 71 17.87 -8.32 35.47
C ALA A 71 18.44 -9.48 34.65
N THR A 72 19.02 -9.17 33.50
CA THR A 72 19.71 -10.15 32.63
C THR A 72 20.89 -9.51 31.91
N HIS A 73 21.89 -10.33 31.60
CA HIS A 73 23.04 -9.93 30.78
C HIS A 73 22.82 -10.35 29.33
N LEU A 74 23.14 -9.47 28.39
CA LEU A 74 22.98 -9.70 26.96
C LEU A 74 24.33 -9.51 26.24
N ASP A 75 24.62 -10.41 25.30
CA ASP A 75 25.76 -10.33 24.39
C ASP A 75 25.49 -9.34 23.21
N ALA A 76 24.90 -8.20 23.54
CA ALA A 76 24.64 -7.09 22.64
C ALA A 76 24.92 -5.78 23.36
N ASP A 77 25.46 -4.80 22.64
CA ASP A 77 25.80 -3.51 23.23
C ASP A 77 24.55 -2.78 23.75
N ALA A 78 24.75 -1.94 24.77
CA ALA A 78 23.65 -1.28 25.48
C ALA A 78 22.79 -0.38 24.57
N GLU A 79 23.36 0.15 23.49
CA GLU A 79 22.65 1.04 22.56
C GLU A 79 21.68 0.25 21.67
N THR A 80 22.15 -0.88 21.13
CA THR A 80 21.32 -1.85 20.39
C THR A 80 20.17 -2.38 21.25
N VAL A 81 20.48 -2.80 22.47
CA VAL A 81 19.48 -3.34 23.41
C VAL A 81 18.47 -2.27 23.81
N ALA A 82 18.93 -1.05 24.10
CA ALA A 82 18.04 0.05 24.44
C ALA A 82 17.12 0.41 23.26
N ALA A 83 17.61 0.44 22.03
CA ALA A 83 16.80 0.71 20.83
C ALA A 83 15.59 -0.20 20.69
N TYR A 84 15.80 -1.47 21.02
CA TYR A 84 14.77 -2.48 20.95
C TYR A 84 13.75 -2.35 22.09
N LEU A 85 14.23 -2.34 23.33
CA LEU A 85 13.37 -2.56 24.50
C LEU A 85 12.53 -1.37 24.89
N THR A 86 13.06 -0.17 24.65
CA THR A 86 12.48 1.05 25.20
C THR A 86 11.42 1.67 24.28
N HIS A 87 11.08 1.02 23.17
CA HIS A 87 10.02 1.45 22.27
C HIS A 87 8.70 0.74 22.61
N PRO A 88 7.67 1.45 23.12
CA PRO A 88 6.39 0.85 23.48
C PRO A 88 5.74 0.03 22.37
N GLY A 89 5.82 0.47 21.10
CA GLY A 89 5.32 -0.29 19.95
C GLY A 89 5.92 -1.69 19.79
N ARG A 90 7.09 -1.96 20.39
CA ARG A 90 7.78 -3.26 20.43
C ARG A 90 7.45 -4.10 21.67
N PHE A 91 6.64 -3.58 22.60
CA PHE A 91 6.19 -4.37 23.75
C PHE A 91 5.51 -5.70 23.36
N PRO A 92 4.75 -5.82 22.24
CA PRO A 92 4.23 -7.11 21.81
C PRO A 92 5.30 -8.17 21.55
N ASP A 93 6.53 -7.76 21.19
CA ASP A 93 7.60 -8.65 20.76
C ASP A 93 8.29 -9.34 21.95
N TRP A 94 8.37 -8.66 23.12
CA TRP A 94 9.17 -9.16 24.25
C TRP A 94 8.51 -9.06 25.63
N LEU A 95 7.55 -8.15 25.84
CA LEU A 95 6.93 -7.95 27.15
C LEU A 95 5.84 -9.02 27.38
N SER A 96 6.13 -10.07 28.15
CA SER A 96 5.25 -11.24 28.30
C SER A 96 3.85 -10.91 28.83
N MET A 97 3.74 -9.83 29.62
CA MET A 97 2.47 -9.35 30.17
C MET A 97 1.65 -8.51 29.18
N HIS A 98 2.19 -8.13 28.01
CA HIS A 98 1.44 -7.42 26.98
C HIS A 98 0.31 -8.31 26.44
N ALA A 99 -0.87 -7.71 26.23
CA ALA A 99 -2.00 -8.37 25.58
C ALA A 99 -2.38 -7.65 24.27
N ALA A 100 -2.69 -6.36 24.33
CA ALA A 100 -3.01 -5.50 23.17
C ALA A 100 -2.79 -4.02 23.50
N PHE A 101 -2.79 -3.17 22.47
CA PHE A 101 -3.03 -1.72 22.62
C PHE A 101 -4.53 -1.39 22.59
N ARG A 102 -4.89 -0.26 23.21
CA ARG A 102 -6.23 0.36 23.09
C ARG A 102 -6.07 1.63 22.25
N GLY A 103 -6.55 1.59 21.01
CA GLY A 103 -6.35 2.66 20.03
C GLY A 103 -5.15 2.38 19.13
N GLU A 104 -4.50 3.44 18.67
CA GLU A 104 -3.30 3.34 17.81
C GLU A 104 -2.09 2.80 18.60
N THR A 105 -1.31 1.94 17.95
CA THR A 105 -0.02 1.48 18.49
C THR A 105 0.90 2.68 18.67
N PRO A 106 1.58 2.83 19.82
CA PRO A 106 2.48 3.96 20.02
C PRO A 106 3.67 3.87 19.06
N ALA A 107 3.83 4.89 18.22
CA ALA A 107 4.89 4.99 17.22
C ALA A 107 6.28 5.31 17.78
N GLY A 108 6.41 5.52 19.10
CA GLY A 108 7.68 5.85 19.74
C GLY A 108 7.59 5.89 21.26
N ALA A 109 8.63 6.43 21.91
CA ALA A 109 8.72 6.57 23.36
C ALA A 109 9.18 7.99 23.74
N TYR A 110 8.29 8.77 24.35
CA TYR A 110 8.62 10.12 24.79
C TYR A 110 7.85 10.51 26.04
N ALA A 111 8.42 11.36 26.88
CA ALA A 111 7.76 11.83 28.09
C ALA A 111 6.43 12.54 27.75
N GLY A 112 5.35 12.15 28.42
CA GLY A 112 3.99 12.64 28.17
C GLY A 112 3.21 11.84 27.13
N LEU A 113 3.81 10.87 26.44
CA LEU A 113 3.08 9.94 25.58
C LEU A 113 2.02 9.19 26.39
N GLU A 114 0.76 9.35 25.99
CA GLU A 114 -0.35 8.60 26.56
C GLU A 114 -0.81 7.52 25.59
N PHE A 115 -0.95 6.29 26.08
CA PHE A 115 -1.51 5.20 25.31
C PHE A 115 -2.24 4.22 26.23
N GLY A 116 -3.27 3.56 25.70
CA GLY A 116 -3.91 2.47 26.42
C GLY A 116 -3.25 1.14 26.06
N GLN A 117 -3.00 0.30 27.04
CA GLN A 117 -2.52 -1.07 26.86
C GLN A 117 -3.36 -1.99 27.72
N GLN A 118 -3.74 -3.14 27.19
CA GLN A 118 -4.24 -4.25 27.97
C GLN A 118 -3.05 -5.10 28.44
N VAL A 119 -2.92 -5.28 29.75
CA VAL A 119 -1.85 -6.07 30.40
C VAL A 119 -2.46 -7.27 31.12
N LYS A 120 -1.79 -8.43 31.11
CA LYS A 120 -2.24 -9.63 31.82
C LYS A 120 -1.66 -9.68 33.24
N PHE A 121 -2.53 -9.73 34.25
CA PHE A 121 -2.17 -10.02 35.65
C PHE A 121 -2.81 -11.33 36.09
N MET A 122 -2.01 -12.31 36.51
CA MET A 122 -2.51 -13.66 36.87
C MET A 122 -3.36 -14.30 35.76
N GLY A 123 -3.06 -14.00 34.49
CA GLY A 123 -3.81 -14.46 33.32
C GLY A 123 -5.13 -13.71 33.04
N LEU A 124 -5.46 -12.67 33.83
CA LEU A 124 -6.63 -11.83 33.61
C LEU A 124 -6.22 -10.51 32.94
N PRO A 125 -6.93 -10.06 31.89
CA PRO A 125 -6.64 -8.78 31.25
C PRO A 125 -7.08 -7.59 32.10
N ALA A 126 -6.23 -6.57 32.19
CA ALA A 126 -6.53 -5.27 32.78
C ALA A 126 -6.17 -4.16 31.80
N ASP A 127 -7.11 -3.25 31.54
CA ASP A 127 -6.85 -2.06 30.73
C ASP A 127 -6.09 -1.03 31.58
N ILE A 128 -4.89 -0.69 31.12
CA ILE A 128 -4.01 0.29 31.76
C ILE A 128 -3.88 1.49 30.82
N ALA A 129 -4.24 2.66 31.32
CA ALA A 129 -3.89 3.92 30.68
C ALA A 129 -2.47 4.29 31.11
N TRP A 130 -1.51 4.19 30.20
CA TRP A 130 -0.13 4.52 30.42
C TRP A 130 0.15 5.98 30.09
N THR A 131 1.02 6.58 30.88
CA THR A 131 1.74 7.79 30.56
C THR A 131 3.23 7.48 30.68
N VAL A 132 4.00 7.68 29.61
CA VAL A 132 5.46 7.62 29.70
C VAL A 132 5.93 8.82 30.52
N THR A 133 6.53 8.58 31.69
CA THR A 133 6.97 9.65 32.60
C THR A 133 8.38 10.13 32.29
N SER A 134 9.24 9.26 31.79
CA SER A 134 10.54 9.62 31.23
C SER A 134 10.93 8.63 30.13
N ALA A 135 11.68 9.11 29.15
CA ALA A 135 12.31 8.29 28.13
C ALA A 135 13.73 8.85 27.94
N GLU A 136 14.72 8.08 28.33
CA GLU A 136 16.16 8.39 28.25
C GLU A 136 16.82 7.40 27.28
N PRO A 137 18.05 7.65 26.76
CA PRO A 137 18.66 6.78 25.76
C PRO A 137 18.69 5.30 26.16
N THR A 138 19.11 5.02 27.40
CA THR A 138 19.20 3.67 27.96
C THR A 138 18.13 3.39 29.02
N ALA A 139 17.07 4.20 29.11
CA ALA A 139 15.99 3.95 30.06
C ALA A 139 14.61 4.42 29.62
N ILE A 140 13.55 3.79 30.11
CA ILE A 140 12.18 4.30 29.98
C ILE A 140 11.43 4.08 31.29
N ALA A 141 10.65 5.08 31.70
CA ALA A 141 9.74 4.99 32.83
C ALA A 141 8.29 5.24 32.39
N LEU A 142 7.38 4.38 32.83
CA LEU A 142 5.95 4.49 32.56
C LEU A 142 5.16 4.49 33.87
N ARG A 143 4.07 5.27 33.92
CA ARG A 143 3.05 5.18 34.97
C ARG A 143 1.70 4.82 34.37
N GLY A 144 1.11 3.78 34.91
CA GLY A 144 -0.15 3.21 34.47
C GLY A 144 -1.24 3.42 35.49
N ARG A 145 -2.45 3.74 35.02
CA ARG A 145 -3.69 3.71 35.83
C ARG A 145 -4.64 2.66 35.28
N GLY A 146 -4.96 1.68 36.11
CA GLY A 146 -5.89 0.61 35.80
C GLY A 146 -7.23 0.72 36.55
N PRO A 147 -8.13 -0.25 36.34
CA PRO A 147 -9.39 -0.34 37.07
C PRO A 147 -9.19 -0.51 38.58
N MET A 148 -10.23 -0.22 39.37
CA MET A 148 -10.25 -0.37 40.84
C MET A 148 -9.19 0.42 41.62
N GLY A 149 -8.58 1.44 40.98
CA GLY A 149 -7.53 2.25 41.60
C GLY A 149 -6.15 1.61 41.56
N LEU A 150 -5.97 0.55 40.76
CA LEU A 150 -4.67 -0.06 40.50
C LEU A 150 -3.74 0.98 39.84
N THR A 151 -2.56 1.15 40.40
CA THR A 151 -1.49 1.97 39.81
C THR A 151 -0.26 1.12 39.57
N LEU A 152 0.34 1.31 38.40
CA LEU A 152 1.54 0.60 37.95
C LEU A 152 2.65 1.61 37.66
N GLY A 153 3.88 1.20 37.95
CA GLY A 153 5.09 1.89 37.50
C GLY A 153 6.02 0.87 36.86
N PHE A 154 6.56 1.15 35.69
CA PHE A 154 7.59 0.35 35.04
C PHE A 154 8.81 1.21 34.78
N TRP A 155 9.99 0.66 35.09
CA TRP A 155 11.28 1.25 34.75
C TRP A 155 12.14 0.18 34.11
N LEU A 156 12.61 0.47 32.92
CA LEU A 156 13.61 -0.35 32.26
C LEU A 156 14.87 0.49 32.13
N THR A 157 16.01 -0.01 32.60
CA THR A 157 17.31 0.65 32.56
C THR A 157 18.35 -0.31 32.01
N ILE A 158 19.16 0.13 31.05
CA ILE A 158 20.21 -0.65 30.41
C ILE A 158 21.58 -0.06 30.78
N TYR A 159 22.47 -0.89 31.32
CA TYR A 159 23.84 -0.52 31.67
C TYR A 159 24.84 -1.18 30.71
N PRO A 160 25.87 -0.46 30.23
CA PRO A 160 26.91 -1.04 29.40
C PRO A 160 27.87 -1.92 30.23
N GLU A 161 28.20 -3.11 29.73
CA GLU A 161 29.14 -4.04 30.36
C GLU A 161 30.10 -4.66 29.32
N GLY A 162 31.31 -4.09 29.19
CA GLY A 162 32.29 -4.58 28.22
C GLY A 162 31.78 -4.49 26.77
N ALA A 163 31.63 -5.63 26.11
CA ALA A 163 31.06 -5.74 24.76
C ALA A 163 29.54 -6.06 24.76
N GLY A 164 28.95 -6.27 25.94
CA GLY A 164 27.53 -6.57 26.13
C GLY A 164 26.82 -5.52 26.99
N SER A 165 25.67 -5.88 27.55
CA SER A 165 24.87 -5.00 28.41
C SER A 165 24.12 -5.74 29.52
N LEU A 166 23.87 -5.04 30.62
CA LEU A 166 23.00 -5.46 31.72
C LEU A 166 21.66 -4.73 31.60
N VAL A 167 20.57 -5.47 31.46
CA VAL A 167 19.20 -4.93 31.43
C VAL A 167 18.58 -5.13 32.80
N CYS A 168 18.10 -4.05 33.42
CA CYS A 168 17.35 -4.05 34.66
C CYS A 168 15.90 -3.62 34.39
N PHE A 169 14.94 -4.40 34.89
CA PHE A 169 13.52 -4.12 34.79
C PHE A 169 12.89 -4.10 36.18
N ASP A 170 12.52 -2.90 36.63
CA ASP A 170 11.80 -2.66 37.88
C ASP A 170 10.32 -2.40 37.62
N ALA A 171 9.48 -2.92 38.51
CA ALA A 171 8.06 -2.65 38.51
C ALA A 171 7.54 -2.31 39.92
N GLY A 172 6.67 -1.30 39.98
CA GLY A 172 5.93 -0.88 41.17
C GLY A 172 4.44 -1.14 41.02
N LEU A 173 3.79 -1.56 42.10
CA LEU A 173 2.38 -1.92 42.14
C LEU A 173 1.73 -1.40 43.44
N SER A 174 0.60 -0.67 43.33
CA SER A 174 -0.20 -0.15 44.45
C SER A 174 -1.70 -0.16 44.16
N GLY A 175 -2.52 -0.09 45.20
CA GLY A 175 -3.99 0.02 45.13
C GLY A 175 -4.71 -1.33 45.18
N GLN A 176 -6.05 -1.35 45.18
CA GLN A 176 -6.81 -2.61 45.24
C GLN A 176 -6.73 -3.38 43.91
N PRO A 177 -6.49 -4.71 43.90
CA PRO A 177 -6.51 -5.67 45.02
C PRO A 177 -5.13 -5.97 45.64
N VAL A 178 -4.11 -5.16 45.37
CA VAL A 178 -2.72 -5.34 45.81
C VAL A 178 -2.60 -5.25 47.33
N ASP A 179 -3.37 -4.36 47.97
CA ASP A 179 -3.39 -4.22 49.44
C ASP A 179 -4.27 -5.30 50.13
N GLY A 180 -4.86 -6.21 49.35
CA GLY A 180 -5.67 -7.32 49.83
C GLY A 180 -4.89 -8.63 50.03
N PRO A 181 -5.56 -9.73 50.45
CA PRO A 181 -4.91 -11.02 50.75
C PRO A 181 -4.24 -11.70 49.54
N LEU A 182 -4.44 -11.19 48.32
CA LEU A 182 -3.84 -11.69 47.08
C LEU A 182 -2.56 -10.93 46.69
N GLY A 183 -2.16 -9.90 47.43
CA GLY A 183 -1.03 -9.02 47.11
C GLY A 183 0.30 -9.77 46.94
N ALA A 184 0.59 -10.75 47.79
CA ALA A 184 1.82 -11.54 47.70
C ALA A 184 1.89 -12.38 46.41
N SER A 185 0.77 -12.97 45.99
CA SER A 185 0.70 -13.73 44.74
C SER A 185 0.83 -12.83 43.51
N LEU A 186 0.27 -11.62 43.55
CA LEU A 186 0.38 -10.63 42.46
C LEU A 186 1.82 -10.18 42.24
N VAL A 187 2.57 -9.95 43.31
CA VAL A 187 3.99 -9.56 43.23
C VAL A 187 4.83 -10.69 42.66
N ARG A 188 4.62 -11.92 43.13
CA ARG A 188 5.32 -13.09 42.60
C ARG A 188 5.07 -13.28 41.09
N THR A 189 3.81 -13.20 40.66
CA THR A 189 3.46 -13.31 39.24
C THR A 189 4.03 -12.15 38.41
N LEU A 190 4.08 -10.94 38.96
CA LEU A 190 4.73 -9.82 38.30
C LEU A 190 6.23 -10.07 38.15
N SER A 191 6.93 -10.49 39.21
CA SER A 191 8.36 -10.83 39.14
C SER A 191 8.66 -11.96 38.14
N GLU A 192 7.81 -13.00 38.09
CA GLU A 192 7.92 -14.08 37.10
C GLU A 192 7.75 -13.54 35.68
N ALA A 193 6.75 -12.69 35.43
CA ALA A 193 6.53 -12.09 34.12
C ALA A 193 7.67 -11.16 33.68
N LEU A 194 8.27 -10.39 34.60
CA LEU A 194 9.44 -9.56 34.28
C LEU A 194 10.63 -10.43 33.89
N ARG A 195 10.91 -11.50 34.63
CA ARG A 195 12.01 -12.43 34.32
C ARG A 195 11.78 -13.11 32.97
N GLU A 196 10.58 -13.62 32.73
CA GLU A 196 10.20 -14.21 31.44
C GLU A 196 10.37 -13.21 30.27
N SER A 197 10.02 -11.93 30.49
CA SER A 197 10.20 -10.89 29.48
C SER A 197 11.68 -10.66 29.16
N LEU A 198 12.57 -10.74 30.16
CA LEU A 198 14.00 -10.59 29.98
C LEU A 198 14.67 -11.83 29.37
N ASP A 199 14.19 -13.03 29.69
CA ASP A 199 14.74 -14.29 29.17
C ASP A 199 14.50 -14.46 27.66
N ARG A 200 13.46 -13.83 27.11
CA ARG A 200 13.14 -13.85 25.66
C ARG A 200 14.02 -12.92 24.83
N LEU A 201 14.75 -12.00 25.46
CA LEU A 201 15.46 -10.93 24.75
C LEU A 201 16.57 -11.38 23.80
N PRO A 202 17.41 -12.39 24.12
CA PRO A 202 18.48 -12.80 23.21
C PRO A 202 17.96 -13.22 21.83
N ASP A 203 16.91 -14.05 21.79
CA ASP A 203 16.35 -14.56 20.53
C ASP A 203 15.61 -13.47 19.76
N GLN A 204 14.88 -12.60 20.46
CA GLN A 204 14.16 -11.49 19.85
C GLN A 204 15.10 -10.43 19.25
N LEU A 205 16.21 -10.13 19.93
CA LEU A 205 17.26 -9.24 19.41
C LEU A 205 17.95 -9.85 18.18
N ALA A 206 18.22 -11.16 18.20
CA ALA A 206 18.82 -11.86 17.05
C ALA A 206 17.87 -11.89 15.83
N ALA A 207 16.57 -12.10 16.05
CA ALA A 207 15.55 -12.13 15.00
C ALA A 207 15.28 -10.74 14.39
N ALA A 208 15.51 -9.66 15.13
CA ALA A 208 15.21 -8.31 14.68
C ALA A 208 16.17 -7.77 13.60
N GLY A 209 17.28 -8.46 13.32
CA GLY A 209 18.29 -8.01 12.35
C GLY A 209 19.08 -6.78 12.84
N PRO A 210 19.80 -6.06 11.97
CA PRO A 210 20.49 -4.84 12.36
C PRO A 210 19.48 -3.80 12.82
N LEU A 211 19.45 -3.56 14.13
CA LEU A 211 18.56 -2.59 14.75
C LEU A 211 19.11 -1.18 14.52
N PRO A 212 18.28 -0.21 14.09
CA PRO A 212 18.70 1.18 14.06
C PRO A 212 19.03 1.61 15.49
N THR A 213 20.23 2.15 15.70
CA THR A 213 20.63 2.68 17.02
C THR A 213 19.60 3.69 17.50
N ARG A 214 19.21 3.58 18.79
CA ARG A 214 18.22 4.46 19.37
C ARG A 214 18.77 5.87 19.39
N ARG A 215 18.23 6.71 18.51
CA ARG A 215 18.42 8.15 18.63
C ARG A 215 17.69 8.63 19.89
N ALA A 216 18.26 9.63 20.57
CA ALA A 216 17.77 10.18 21.83
C ALA A 216 16.24 10.36 21.82
N ALA A 217 15.58 10.07 22.94
CA ALA A 217 14.13 10.17 23.08
C ALA A 217 13.61 11.51 22.54
N ARG A 218 12.91 11.46 21.40
CA ARG A 218 12.45 12.64 20.69
C ARG A 218 11.23 13.21 21.40
N THR A 219 11.22 14.50 21.68
CA THR A 219 10.14 15.13 22.42
C THR A 219 9.03 15.59 21.47
N PRO A 220 7.75 15.57 21.89
CA PRO A 220 6.67 16.17 21.14
C PRO A 220 6.91 17.64 20.89
N VAL A 221 6.50 18.09 19.72
CA VAL A 221 6.71 19.47 19.30
C VAL A 221 5.39 20.22 19.37
N VAL A 222 5.39 21.39 19.99
CA VAL A 222 4.23 22.28 19.95
C VAL A 222 4.31 23.15 18.71
N HIS A 223 3.33 22.98 17.80
CA HIS A 223 3.17 23.88 16.68
C HIS A 223 2.58 25.21 17.16
N LYS A 224 3.38 26.27 17.12
CA LYS A 224 3.12 27.58 17.71
C LYS A 224 1.85 28.23 17.16
N ALA A 225 1.61 28.15 15.85
CA ALA A 225 0.47 28.81 15.23
C ALA A 225 -0.86 28.12 15.58
N SER A 226 -0.89 26.79 15.69
CA SER A 226 -2.13 26.04 15.98
C SER A 226 -2.29 25.67 17.46
N GLY A 227 -1.24 25.80 18.27
CA GLY A 227 -1.19 25.33 19.66
C GLY A 227 -1.22 23.81 19.82
N ARG A 228 -1.17 23.05 18.72
CA ARG A 228 -1.26 21.58 18.75
C ARG A 228 0.08 20.97 19.12
N THR A 229 0.05 19.99 20.01
CA THR A 229 1.19 19.10 20.26
C THR A 229 1.22 18.02 19.19
N LEU A 230 2.35 17.88 18.52
CA LEU A 230 2.56 16.94 17.41
C LEU A 230 3.43 15.79 17.88
N ALA A 231 3.14 14.60 17.39
CA ALA A 231 4.04 13.45 17.56
C ALA A 231 5.40 13.80 16.94
N PRO A 232 6.53 13.42 17.57
CA PRO A 232 7.87 13.81 17.14
C PRO A 232 8.17 13.41 15.69
N ASP A 233 7.61 12.29 15.24
CA ASP A 233 7.82 11.67 13.92
C ASP A 233 6.82 12.14 12.86
N THR A 234 6.02 13.19 13.14
CA THR A 234 5.13 13.79 12.14
C THR A 234 5.95 14.31 10.96
N PRO A 235 5.72 13.85 9.71
CA PRO A 235 6.51 14.28 8.57
C PRO A 235 6.15 15.71 8.14
N VAL A 236 7.19 16.50 7.88
CA VAL A 236 7.10 17.88 7.43
C VAL A 236 8.11 18.15 6.32
N LEU A 237 7.65 18.82 5.26
CA LEU A 237 8.50 19.39 4.22
C LEU A 237 8.94 20.78 4.69
N VAL A 238 10.26 20.95 4.83
CA VAL A 238 10.87 22.15 5.41
C VAL A 238 11.67 22.99 4.41
N GLY A 239 12.09 22.38 3.29
CA GLY A 239 12.84 23.05 2.25
C GLY A 239 12.41 22.62 0.86
N ALA A 240 12.27 23.56 -0.06
CA ALA A 240 12.01 23.31 -1.48
C ALA A 240 12.98 24.12 -2.34
N GLY A 241 13.56 23.49 -3.35
CA GLY A 241 14.54 24.11 -4.24
C GLY A 241 14.34 23.65 -5.68
N GLN A 242 14.40 24.60 -6.61
CA GLN A 242 14.29 24.34 -8.05
C GLN A 242 15.45 25.00 -8.78
N PHE A 243 15.95 24.32 -9.82
CA PHE A 243 16.99 24.85 -10.69
C PHE A 243 16.61 24.62 -12.16
N VAL A 244 16.85 25.64 -12.99
CA VAL A 244 16.58 25.63 -14.43
C VAL A 244 17.79 26.23 -15.15
N SER A 245 18.27 25.57 -16.21
CA SER A 245 19.32 26.10 -17.08
C SER A 245 18.88 26.10 -18.53
N HIS A 246 18.73 27.27 -19.14
CA HIS A 246 18.46 27.37 -20.58
C HIS A 246 19.72 27.22 -21.44
N THR A 247 20.90 27.21 -20.82
CA THR A 247 22.18 27.04 -21.52
C THR A 247 22.64 25.59 -21.33
N PRO A 248 22.71 24.80 -22.43
CA PRO A 248 23.32 23.48 -22.42
C PRO A 248 24.72 23.50 -21.82
N ASP A 249 24.98 22.60 -20.87
CA ASP A 249 26.27 22.44 -20.20
C ASP A 249 26.66 20.96 -20.13
N PRO A 250 27.55 20.48 -21.03
CA PRO A 250 27.95 19.08 -21.04
C PRO A 250 28.71 18.64 -19.77
N ALA A 251 29.18 19.57 -18.94
CA ALA A 251 29.80 19.26 -17.65
C ALA A 251 28.79 19.02 -16.51
N ALA A 252 27.53 19.42 -16.69
CA ALA A 252 26.49 19.31 -15.67
C ALA A 252 25.56 18.13 -15.97
N ASP A 253 25.87 16.98 -15.38
CA ASP A 253 25.01 15.79 -15.46
C ASP A 253 23.76 15.93 -14.56
N PRO A 254 22.71 15.11 -14.77
CA PRO A 254 21.52 15.15 -13.91
C PRO A 254 21.81 15.04 -12.40
N ALA A 255 22.76 14.21 -11.96
CA ALA A 255 23.12 14.11 -10.54
C ALA A 255 23.66 15.44 -9.99
N THR A 256 24.50 16.15 -10.75
CA THR A 256 25.00 17.49 -10.39
C THR A 256 23.87 18.52 -10.31
N LEU A 257 22.92 18.49 -11.25
CA LEU A 257 21.74 19.36 -11.22
C LEU A 257 20.86 19.09 -10.00
N ALA A 258 20.61 17.81 -9.68
CA ALA A 258 19.87 17.38 -8.49
C ALA A 258 20.53 17.84 -7.19
N ALA A 259 21.86 17.71 -7.09
CA ALA A 259 22.62 18.22 -5.93
C ALA A 259 22.51 19.74 -5.80
N ARG A 260 22.49 20.49 -6.92
CA ARG A 260 22.26 21.95 -6.90
C ARG A 260 20.86 22.30 -6.39
N ALA A 261 19.82 21.60 -6.85
CA ALA A 261 18.46 21.81 -6.37
C ALA A 261 18.32 21.53 -4.86
N LEU A 262 18.97 20.48 -4.35
CA LEU A 262 19.00 20.17 -2.92
C LEU A 262 19.70 21.25 -2.09
N ARG A 263 20.80 21.85 -2.59
CA ARG A 263 21.44 22.99 -1.91
C ARG A 263 20.51 24.20 -1.83
N LEU A 264 19.70 24.45 -2.86
CA LEU A 264 18.66 25.49 -2.83
C LEU A 264 17.56 25.16 -1.83
N ALA A 265 17.11 23.89 -1.77
CA ALA A 265 16.11 23.44 -0.80
C ALA A 265 16.60 23.58 0.65
N ALA A 266 17.87 23.24 0.90
CA ALA A 266 18.49 23.40 2.22
C ALA A 266 18.67 24.87 2.60
N ALA A 267 18.93 25.76 1.63
CA ALA A 267 18.94 27.20 1.83
C ALA A 267 17.54 27.75 2.17
N ASP A 268 16.49 27.28 1.49
CA ASP A 268 15.10 27.64 1.79
C ASP A 268 14.66 27.21 3.21
N ALA A 269 15.15 26.05 3.68
CA ALA A 269 14.92 25.60 5.04
C ALA A 269 15.61 26.47 6.11
N GLY A 270 16.58 27.31 5.73
CA GLY A 270 17.30 28.21 6.64
C GLY A 270 18.42 27.57 7.45
N ALA A 271 18.79 26.31 7.17
CA ALA A 271 19.83 25.56 7.87
C ALA A 271 20.67 24.66 6.92
N PRO A 272 21.33 25.24 5.90
CA PRO A 272 21.79 24.49 4.74
C PRO A 272 22.83 23.39 5.02
N GLU A 273 23.82 23.66 5.87
CA GLU A 273 24.88 22.68 6.18
C GLU A 273 24.38 21.55 7.08
N ASN A 274 23.57 21.88 8.10
CA ASN A 274 23.02 20.90 9.04
C ASN A 274 22.04 19.95 8.37
N VAL A 275 21.25 20.45 7.42
CA VAL A 275 20.21 19.66 6.76
C VAL A 275 20.80 18.67 5.75
N LEU A 276 21.75 19.11 4.92
CA LEU A 276 22.35 18.21 3.92
C LEU A 276 23.23 17.14 4.59
N ALA A 277 24.06 17.53 5.56
CA ALA A 277 24.92 16.59 6.28
C ALA A 277 24.14 15.66 7.23
N GLY A 278 22.99 16.12 7.75
CA GLY A 278 22.14 15.36 8.66
C GLY A 278 21.17 14.39 7.98
N ALA A 279 21.08 14.41 6.65
CA ALA A 279 20.25 13.49 5.89
C ALA A 279 20.70 12.04 6.09
N GLN A 280 19.74 11.15 6.34
CA GLN A 280 19.99 9.71 6.50
C GLN A 280 19.70 8.93 5.23
N ALA A 281 18.88 9.48 4.35
CA ALA A 281 18.51 8.84 3.10
C ALA A 281 18.30 9.86 1.98
N ILE A 282 18.60 9.43 0.76
CA ILE A 282 18.32 10.16 -0.47
C ILE A 282 17.37 9.35 -1.34
N PHE A 283 16.22 9.96 -1.61
CA PHE A 283 15.18 9.42 -2.46
C PHE A 283 15.28 10.11 -3.81
N SER A 284 15.89 9.43 -4.79
CA SER A 284 16.18 9.98 -6.12
C SER A 284 15.22 9.45 -7.17
N VAL A 285 14.53 10.34 -7.87
CA VAL A 285 13.79 10.00 -9.09
C VAL A 285 14.78 9.66 -10.18
N ALA A 286 14.64 8.47 -10.79
CA ALA A 286 15.49 8.04 -11.89
C ALA A 286 15.40 9.02 -13.06
N SER A 287 16.54 9.48 -13.56
CA SER A 287 16.61 10.40 -14.70
C SER A 287 16.34 9.66 -16.02
N ALA A 288 15.42 10.19 -16.82
CA ALA A 288 15.14 9.70 -18.17
C ALA A 288 16.24 10.08 -19.17
N SER A 289 16.92 11.21 -18.97
CA SER A 289 17.98 11.72 -19.85
C SER A 289 19.32 11.01 -19.67
N TRP A 290 19.62 10.48 -18.47
CA TRP A 290 20.79 9.62 -18.23
C TRP A 290 20.50 8.56 -17.17
N GLN A 291 20.72 7.30 -17.49
CA GLN A 291 20.36 6.18 -16.60
C GLN A 291 21.51 5.84 -15.65
N TYR A 292 21.30 6.12 -14.37
CA TYR A 292 22.18 5.72 -13.28
C TYR A 292 21.73 4.38 -12.68
N ARG A 293 22.69 3.62 -12.15
CA ARG A 293 22.35 2.46 -11.33
C ARG A 293 21.84 2.90 -9.96
N ASP A 294 22.51 3.89 -9.35
CA ASP A 294 22.14 4.56 -8.11
C ASP A 294 22.48 6.06 -8.20
N MET A 295 21.52 6.87 -8.62
CA MET A 295 21.67 8.33 -8.68
C MET A 295 21.82 8.93 -7.27
N GLY A 296 21.16 8.35 -6.27
CA GLY A 296 21.19 8.80 -4.89
C GLY A 296 22.60 8.81 -4.31
N ALA A 297 23.42 7.79 -4.61
CA ALA A 297 24.79 7.70 -4.16
C ALA A 297 25.67 8.85 -4.70
N LEU A 298 25.53 9.18 -5.99
CA LEU A 298 26.27 10.30 -6.60
C LEU A 298 25.83 11.65 -6.02
N VAL A 299 24.52 11.81 -5.81
CA VAL A 299 23.97 13.02 -5.19
C VAL A 299 24.48 13.15 -3.74
N ALA A 300 24.51 12.06 -2.98
CA ALA A 300 24.99 12.03 -1.59
C ALA A 300 26.42 12.55 -1.49
N GLU A 301 27.31 12.02 -2.34
CA GLU A 301 28.69 12.49 -2.44
C GLU A 301 28.75 13.98 -2.77
N ALA A 302 27.97 14.43 -3.76
CA ALA A 302 27.97 15.82 -4.20
C ALA A 302 27.46 16.80 -3.13
N VAL A 303 26.45 16.43 -2.34
CA VAL A 303 25.92 17.30 -1.26
C VAL A 303 26.67 17.13 0.07
N GLY A 304 27.62 16.20 0.15
CA GLY A 304 28.41 15.94 1.36
C GLY A 304 27.66 15.12 2.42
N ALA A 305 26.57 14.44 2.05
CA ALA A 305 25.85 13.52 2.93
C ALA A 305 26.64 12.20 3.02
N ARG A 306 27.06 11.81 4.22
CA ARG A 306 27.93 10.63 4.43
C ARG A 306 27.10 9.47 4.99
N SER A 307 27.30 8.28 4.44
CA SER A 307 26.64 7.04 4.89
C SER A 307 25.11 7.12 4.90
N VAL A 308 24.52 7.34 3.73
CA VAL A 308 23.06 7.41 3.53
C VAL A 308 22.51 6.18 2.85
N ASP A 309 21.27 5.83 3.17
CA ASP A 309 20.48 4.91 2.36
C ASP A 309 20.03 5.58 1.06
N THR A 310 19.97 4.82 -0.02
CA THR A 310 19.52 5.32 -1.32
C THR A 310 18.25 4.61 -1.75
N VAL A 311 17.23 5.40 -2.09
CA VAL A 311 15.97 4.90 -2.66
C VAL A 311 15.80 5.49 -4.04
N GLN A 312 15.72 4.64 -5.06
CA GLN A 312 15.52 5.10 -6.44
C GLN A 312 14.13 4.72 -6.95
N SER A 313 13.46 5.62 -7.68
CA SER A 313 12.22 5.23 -8.37
C SER A 313 12.49 4.18 -9.47
N SER A 314 11.45 3.49 -9.93
CA SER A 314 11.49 2.74 -11.18
C SER A 314 12.04 3.62 -12.32
N ARG A 315 12.77 3.02 -13.26
CA ARG A 315 13.52 3.73 -14.32
C ARG A 315 12.65 4.69 -15.14
N TYR A 316 11.41 4.31 -15.39
CA TYR A 316 10.46 5.10 -16.17
C TYR A 316 9.15 5.27 -15.43
N GLY A 317 8.64 6.51 -15.43
CA GLY A 317 7.37 6.85 -14.81
C GLY A 317 7.38 8.25 -14.23
N GLY A 318 6.53 9.12 -14.79
CA GLY A 318 6.23 10.44 -14.23
C GLY A 318 5.56 10.41 -12.85
N ASP A 319 5.19 9.22 -12.34
CA ASP A 319 4.71 8.98 -10.98
C ASP A 319 5.82 9.11 -9.92
N GLY A 320 7.08 8.97 -10.32
CA GLY A 320 8.23 8.83 -9.41
C GLY A 320 8.35 9.95 -8.38
N GLY A 321 8.17 11.22 -8.79
CA GLY A 321 8.29 12.38 -7.88
C GLY A 321 7.37 12.28 -6.67
N GLN A 322 6.05 12.24 -6.89
CA GLN A 322 5.07 12.13 -5.79
C GLN A 322 5.15 10.79 -5.06
N LEU A 323 5.47 9.69 -5.76
CA LEU A 323 5.64 8.37 -5.13
C LEU A 323 6.78 8.40 -4.09
N LEU A 324 7.94 8.97 -4.44
CA LEU A 324 9.07 9.04 -3.52
C LEU A 324 8.81 9.99 -2.35
N ILE A 325 8.05 11.07 -2.54
CA ILE A 325 7.59 11.91 -1.44
C ILE A 325 6.71 11.10 -0.47
N ASN A 326 5.79 10.30 -1.01
CA ASN A 326 4.90 9.46 -0.20
C ASN A 326 5.68 8.42 0.62
N GLU A 327 6.66 7.77 -0.01
CA GLU A 327 7.53 6.77 0.62
C GLU A 327 8.46 7.41 1.68
N ALA A 328 9.00 8.60 1.40
CA ALA A 328 9.84 9.33 2.34
C ALA A 328 9.06 9.77 3.58
N ALA A 329 7.85 10.31 3.40
CA ALA A 329 6.97 10.69 4.49
C ALA A 329 6.53 9.47 5.34
N GLN A 330 6.31 8.31 4.70
CA GLN A 330 5.99 7.06 5.42
C GLN A 330 7.17 6.61 6.28
N ALA A 331 8.38 6.59 5.71
CA ALA A 331 9.58 6.21 6.44
C ALA A 331 9.88 7.15 7.62
N ILE A 332 9.55 8.45 7.50
CA ILE A 332 9.64 9.40 8.61
C ILE A 332 8.58 9.11 9.68
N ALA A 333 7.33 8.91 9.27
CA ALA A 333 6.22 8.62 10.19
C ALA A 333 6.42 7.32 10.99
N GLU A 334 7.10 6.34 10.40
CA GLU A 334 7.50 5.08 11.04
C GLU A 334 8.77 5.21 11.91
N GLY A 335 9.43 6.37 11.91
CA GLY A 335 10.65 6.62 12.66
C GLY A 335 11.92 6.06 12.02
N THR A 336 11.84 5.46 10.83
CA THR A 336 12.97 4.91 10.06
C THR A 336 14.01 5.99 9.75
N TYR A 337 13.55 7.19 9.35
CA TYR A 337 14.41 8.35 9.11
C TYR A 337 13.87 9.60 9.83
N GLU A 338 14.77 10.46 10.31
CA GLU A 338 14.47 11.81 10.80
C GLU A 338 14.54 12.83 9.69
N MET A 339 15.44 12.65 8.73
CA MET A 339 15.71 13.62 7.68
C MET A 339 16.05 12.90 6.37
N VAL A 340 15.29 13.24 5.34
CA VAL A 340 15.35 12.63 4.01
C VAL A 340 15.41 13.73 2.96
N LEU A 341 16.29 13.55 1.98
CA LEU A 341 16.34 14.40 0.80
C LEU A 341 15.60 13.70 -0.34
N VAL A 342 14.63 14.36 -0.95
CA VAL A 342 13.94 13.86 -2.16
C VAL A 342 14.38 14.72 -3.33
N THR A 343 14.80 14.12 -4.45
CA THR A 343 15.34 14.88 -5.58
C THR A 343 15.16 14.18 -6.91
N GLY A 344 15.32 14.94 -7.99
CA GLY A 344 15.48 14.42 -9.34
C GLY A 344 15.87 15.53 -10.31
N ALA A 345 16.33 15.13 -11.49
CA ALA A 345 16.77 16.07 -12.51
C ALA A 345 16.74 15.44 -13.91
N GLU A 346 16.66 16.30 -14.90
CA GLU A 346 16.90 15.98 -16.30
C GLU A 346 17.88 16.97 -16.92
N ALA A 347 18.68 16.49 -17.87
CA ALA A 347 19.58 17.28 -18.70
C ALA A 347 19.29 17.03 -20.21
N GLY A 348 18.01 17.02 -20.56
CA GLY A 348 17.54 16.67 -21.90
C GLY A 348 17.88 17.70 -22.98
N ALA A 349 17.94 19.00 -22.63
CA ALA A 349 18.35 20.04 -23.55
C ALA A 349 19.85 19.95 -23.85
N THR A 350 20.67 19.66 -22.83
CA THR A 350 22.10 19.39 -22.98
C THR A 350 22.37 18.18 -23.87
N LEU A 351 21.69 17.05 -23.61
CA LEU A 351 21.84 15.85 -24.43
C LEU A 351 21.44 16.11 -25.90
N ALA A 352 20.31 16.79 -26.13
CA ALA A 352 19.87 17.14 -27.48
C ALA A 352 20.84 18.10 -28.19
N ALA A 353 21.50 19.00 -27.46
CA ALA A 353 22.51 19.89 -28.04
C ALA A 353 23.78 19.14 -28.43
N ALA A 354 24.27 18.23 -27.58
CA ALA A 354 25.44 17.39 -27.86
C ALA A 354 25.21 16.47 -29.07
N GLN A 355 24.02 15.86 -29.17
CA GLN A 355 23.63 15.04 -30.33
C GLN A 355 23.63 15.84 -31.63
N ARG A 356 23.18 17.10 -31.61
CA ARG A 356 23.19 17.97 -32.81
C ARG A 356 24.60 18.41 -33.22
N SER A 357 25.49 18.63 -32.27
CA SER A 357 26.88 19.04 -32.55
C SER A 357 27.83 17.86 -32.80
N GLY A 358 27.40 16.63 -32.49
CA GLY A 358 28.25 15.44 -32.53
C GLY A 358 29.30 15.42 -31.41
N ALA A 359 29.06 16.13 -30.31
CA ALA A 359 29.97 16.15 -29.16
C ALA A 359 29.72 14.94 -28.24
N ASP A 360 30.80 14.33 -27.75
CA ASP A 360 30.71 13.27 -26.74
C ASP A 360 30.38 13.86 -25.36
N ILE A 361 29.48 13.19 -24.63
CA ILE A 361 29.17 13.50 -23.23
C ILE A 361 29.90 12.51 -22.34
N ALA A 362 30.66 13.02 -21.38
CA ALA A 362 31.43 12.22 -20.43
C ALA A 362 30.77 12.21 -19.03
N TRP A 363 29.48 11.90 -18.97
CA TRP A 363 28.76 11.79 -17.70
C TRP A 363 29.09 10.48 -16.97
N PRO A 364 28.94 10.44 -15.63
CA PRO A 364 29.33 9.29 -14.83
C PRO A 364 28.58 8.00 -15.24
N GLU A 365 29.33 6.90 -15.33
CA GLU A 365 28.82 5.54 -15.44
C GLU A 365 29.21 4.76 -14.18
N GLN A 366 28.26 4.02 -13.60
CA GLN A 366 28.49 3.24 -12.39
C GLN A 366 28.74 1.77 -12.73
N GLY A 367 29.69 1.16 -12.01
CA GLY A 367 30.00 -0.26 -12.14
C GLY A 367 28.80 -1.16 -11.78
N PRO A 368 28.83 -2.46 -12.14
CA PRO A 368 27.71 -3.37 -11.97
C PRO A 368 27.29 -3.60 -10.51
N GLU A 369 28.21 -3.40 -9.58
CA GLU A 369 27.99 -3.53 -8.13
C GLU A 369 27.18 -2.37 -7.53
N ALA A 370 27.07 -1.23 -8.24
CA ALA A 370 26.25 -0.12 -7.77
C ALA A 370 24.77 -0.47 -7.89
N ALA A 371 24.05 -0.35 -6.78
CA ALA A 371 22.61 -0.53 -6.70
C ALA A 371 22.09 0.29 -5.52
N PRO A 372 20.87 0.86 -5.63
CA PRO A 372 20.27 1.56 -4.52
C PRO A 372 19.94 0.58 -3.39
N THR A 373 19.90 1.06 -2.14
CA THR A 373 19.40 0.27 -1.01
C THR A 373 18.00 -0.29 -1.30
N ARG A 374 17.15 0.50 -1.97
CA ARG A 374 15.79 0.08 -2.37
C ARG A 374 15.35 0.72 -3.69
N THR A 375 14.55 -0.01 -4.48
CA THR A 375 13.81 0.54 -5.62
C THR A 375 12.34 0.69 -5.27
N ALA A 376 11.75 1.83 -5.59
CA ALA A 376 10.33 2.13 -5.36
C ALA A 376 9.56 2.25 -6.68
N GLY A 377 8.34 1.72 -6.71
CA GLY A 377 7.48 1.69 -7.89
C GLY A 377 7.51 0.36 -8.63
N ILE A 378 6.77 0.29 -9.74
CA ILE A 378 6.60 -0.92 -10.55
C ILE A 378 7.36 -0.75 -11.86
N ASP A 379 8.28 -1.66 -12.13
CA ASP A 379 9.02 -1.75 -13.40
C ASP A 379 8.50 -2.93 -14.21
N ARG A 380 7.59 -2.64 -15.13
CA ARG A 380 6.96 -3.61 -16.04
C ARG A 380 6.84 -2.99 -17.42
N GLU A 381 6.91 -3.84 -18.45
CA GLU A 381 6.83 -3.44 -19.85
C GLU A 381 5.56 -2.59 -20.12
N PRO A 382 5.67 -1.42 -20.77
CA PRO A 382 4.56 -0.49 -20.91
C PRO A 382 3.51 -0.91 -21.93
N ASN A 383 3.88 -1.81 -22.86
CA ASN A 383 3.03 -2.19 -23.98
C ASN A 383 2.94 -3.69 -24.15
N ASN A 384 1.78 -4.16 -24.61
CA ASN A 384 1.63 -5.52 -25.12
C ASN A 384 1.98 -5.59 -26.62
N ALA A 385 2.02 -6.80 -27.16
CA ALA A 385 2.40 -7.02 -28.56
C ALA A 385 1.45 -6.36 -29.58
N ALA A 386 0.16 -6.22 -29.27
CA ALA A 386 -0.81 -5.56 -30.17
C ALA A 386 -0.60 -4.04 -30.23
N GLU A 387 -0.33 -3.42 -29.08
CA GLU A 387 0.02 -1.99 -29.00
C GLU A 387 1.32 -1.69 -29.74
N ILE A 388 2.35 -2.53 -29.57
CA ILE A 388 3.62 -2.41 -30.29
C ILE A 388 3.38 -2.54 -31.80
N ALA A 389 2.61 -3.54 -32.25
CA ALA A 389 2.32 -3.76 -33.67
C ALA A 389 1.58 -2.57 -34.32
N ALA A 390 0.69 -1.90 -33.58
CA ALA A 390 0.01 -0.69 -34.04
C ALA A 390 0.91 0.58 -34.01
N GLY A 391 2.11 0.48 -33.42
CA GLY A 391 3.04 1.59 -33.23
C GLY A 391 2.74 2.48 -32.03
N LEU A 392 1.90 2.01 -31.09
CA LEU A 392 1.48 2.75 -29.89
C LEU A 392 2.52 2.77 -28.76
N GLY A 393 3.76 2.30 -29.03
CA GLY A 393 4.88 2.45 -28.09
C GLY A 393 5.31 3.91 -27.90
N ALA A 394 5.14 4.76 -28.92
CA ALA A 394 5.35 6.19 -28.78
C ALA A 394 4.21 6.83 -27.97
N PRO A 395 4.47 7.44 -26.80
CA PRO A 395 3.40 7.91 -25.93
C PRO A 395 2.42 8.88 -26.57
N ILE A 396 2.92 9.78 -27.43
CA ILE A 396 2.09 10.74 -28.16
C ILE A 396 0.93 10.07 -28.91
N TYR A 397 1.16 8.92 -29.57
CA TYR A 397 0.12 8.24 -30.34
C TYR A 397 -0.91 7.59 -29.41
N MET A 398 -0.48 7.01 -28.29
CA MET A 398 -1.38 6.45 -27.29
C MET A 398 -2.26 7.55 -26.65
N TYR A 399 -1.66 8.67 -26.25
CA TYR A 399 -2.41 9.79 -25.67
C TYR A 399 -3.34 10.47 -26.68
N ALA A 400 -2.97 10.53 -27.96
CA ALA A 400 -3.84 11.04 -29.01
C ALA A 400 -5.04 10.11 -29.25
N LEU A 401 -4.82 8.78 -29.23
CA LEU A 401 -5.88 7.79 -29.28
C LEU A 401 -6.83 7.91 -28.08
N MET A 402 -6.31 8.07 -26.87
CA MET A 402 -7.12 8.31 -25.67
C MET A 402 -7.91 9.62 -25.74
N GLU A 403 -7.34 10.69 -26.32
CA GLU A 403 -8.05 11.96 -26.52
C GLU A 403 -9.23 11.80 -27.47
N SER A 404 -9.05 11.03 -28.55
CA SER A 404 -10.13 10.68 -29.48
C SER A 404 -11.25 9.90 -28.78
N ALA A 405 -10.90 8.93 -27.91
CA ALA A 405 -11.88 8.23 -27.07
C ALA A 405 -12.58 9.16 -26.07
N ASN A 406 -11.84 10.09 -25.45
CA ASN A 406 -12.38 11.10 -24.54
C ASN A 406 -13.33 12.06 -25.27
N ARG A 407 -13.01 12.46 -26.50
CA ARG A 407 -13.88 13.23 -27.38
C ARG A 407 -15.17 12.49 -27.69
N HIS A 408 -15.09 11.19 -28.00
CA HIS A 408 -16.27 10.34 -28.20
C HIS A 408 -17.18 10.36 -26.97
N ARG A 409 -16.59 10.11 -25.78
CA ARG A 409 -17.30 10.12 -24.49
C ARG A 409 -17.99 11.45 -24.20
N LEU A 410 -17.38 12.56 -24.60
CA LEU A 410 -17.93 13.91 -24.40
C LEU A 410 -18.96 14.31 -25.47
N GLY A 411 -19.14 13.52 -26.53
CA GLY A 411 -20.03 13.84 -27.65
C GLY A 411 -19.67 15.14 -28.36
N ARG A 412 -18.37 15.47 -28.45
CA ARG A 412 -17.89 16.74 -29.04
C ARG A 412 -17.46 16.58 -30.49
N GLU A 413 -17.85 17.55 -31.30
CA GLU A 413 -17.33 17.70 -32.67
C GLU A 413 -15.83 18.00 -32.65
N PRO A 414 -15.05 17.60 -33.69
CA PRO A 414 -13.60 17.79 -33.73
C PRO A 414 -13.14 19.22 -33.41
N LYS A 415 -13.76 20.23 -34.05
CA LYS A 415 -13.41 21.66 -33.84
C LYS A 415 -13.75 22.15 -32.44
N GLN A 416 -14.87 21.70 -31.87
CA GLN A 416 -15.27 22.07 -30.51
C GLN A 416 -14.31 21.48 -29.49
N HIS A 417 -13.89 20.24 -29.71
CA HIS A 417 -12.94 19.56 -28.84
C HIS A 417 -11.55 20.20 -28.91
N LEU A 418 -11.05 20.49 -30.13
CA LEU A 418 -9.76 21.16 -30.34
C LEU A 418 -9.70 22.52 -29.63
N ARG A 419 -10.78 23.32 -29.73
CA ARG A 419 -10.88 24.59 -29.00
C ARG A 419 -10.83 24.38 -27.49
N ALA A 420 -11.55 23.39 -26.95
CA ALA A 420 -11.59 23.14 -25.52
C ALA A 420 -10.21 22.74 -24.95
N ILE A 421 -9.46 21.88 -25.65
CA ILE A 421 -8.10 21.53 -25.23
C ILE A 421 -7.12 22.70 -25.41
N GLY A 422 -7.30 23.53 -26.44
CA GLY A 422 -6.53 24.77 -26.63
C GLY A 422 -6.77 25.79 -25.51
N GLU A 423 -8.02 25.98 -25.08
CA GLU A 423 -8.35 26.86 -23.95
C GLU A 423 -7.78 26.33 -22.62
N LEU A 424 -7.81 25.01 -22.39
CA LEU A 424 -7.17 24.38 -21.25
C LEU A 424 -5.65 24.64 -21.24
N TRP A 425 -4.97 24.42 -22.37
CA TRP A 425 -3.53 24.63 -22.48
C TRP A 425 -3.15 26.12 -22.40
N SER A 426 -3.99 27.02 -22.93
CA SER A 426 -3.78 28.47 -22.84
C SER A 426 -3.72 28.92 -21.38
N ARG A 427 -4.63 28.43 -20.52
CA ARG A 427 -4.57 28.70 -19.06
C ARG A 427 -3.29 28.18 -18.41
N MET A 428 -2.79 27.02 -18.83
CA MET A 428 -1.51 26.49 -18.36
C MET A 428 -0.33 27.36 -18.81
N SER A 429 -0.33 27.84 -20.05
CA SER A 429 0.70 28.75 -20.55
C SER A 429 0.75 30.06 -19.78
N ALA A 430 -0.41 30.61 -19.39
CA ALA A 430 -0.50 31.81 -18.58
C ALA A 430 0.11 31.61 -17.17
N ILE A 431 -0.02 30.40 -16.60
CA ILE A 431 0.66 30.04 -15.34
C ILE A 431 2.17 29.94 -15.58
N GLY A 432 2.60 29.22 -16.63
CA GLY A 432 4.01 29.09 -17.00
C GLY A 432 4.70 30.44 -17.21
N ALA A 433 4.02 31.39 -17.87
CA ALA A 433 4.52 32.75 -18.08
C ALA A 433 4.81 33.53 -16.79
N ARG A 434 4.14 33.19 -15.68
CA ARG A 434 4.33 33.81 -14.36
C ARG A 434 5.22 33.00 -13.43
N ASN A 435 5.52 31.75 -13.77
CA ASN A 435 6.34 30.87 -12.95
C ASN A 435 7.84 31.17 -13.23
N PRO A 436 8.61 31.63 -12.24
CA PRO A 436 10.04 31.95 -12.42
C PRO A 436 10.89 30.71 -12.77
N ASN A 437 10.37 29.50 -12.52
CA ASN A 437 11.03 28.24 -12.83
C ASN A 437 10.48 27.57 -14.11
N ALA A 438 9.69 28.28 -14.93
CA ALA A 438 9.19 27.71 -16.18
C ALA A 438 10.25 27.68 -17.28
N TRP A 439 10.27 26.60 -18.06
CA TRP A 439 11.15 26.48 -19.22
C TRP A 439 10.76 27.40 -20.39
N LEU A 440 9.46 27.57 -20.62
CA LEU A 440 8.89 28.42 -21.66
C LEU A 440 7.96 29.46 -21.02
N PRO A 441 8.50 30.59 -20.52
CA PRO A 441 7.73 31.62 -19.83
C PRO A 441 7.00 32.54 -20.83
N GLN A 442 6.16 31.95 -21.67
CA GLN A 442 5.34 32.65 -22.66
C GLN A 442 3.88 32.22 -22.53
N GLU A 443 2.98 33.19 -22.61
CA GLU A 443 1.54 32.95 -22.70
C GLU A 443 1.13 32.81 -24.18
N PHE A 444 0.25 31.85 -24.45
CA PHE A 444 -0.29 31.56 -25.77
C PHE A 444 -1.81 31.54 -25.74
N THR A 445 -2.43 32.02 -26.81
CA THR A 445 -3.86 31.88 -27.05
C THR A 445 -4.20 30.45 -27.50
N ALA A 446 -5.47 30.05 -27.32
CA ALA A 446 -5.95 28.75 -27.78
C ALA A 446 -5.74 28.53 -29.29
N ASP A 447 -5.90 29.59 -30.10
CA ASP A 447 -5.71 29.53 -31.55
C ASP A 447 -4.23 29.31 -31.93
N GLU A 448 -3.29 30.01 -31.27
CA GLU A 448 -1.85 29.81 -31.48
C GLU A 448 -1.40 28.39 -31.12
N LEU A 449 -1.99 27.81 -30.06
CA LEU A 449 -1.66 26.47 -29.61
C LEU A 449 -2.17 25.40 -30.57
N THR A 450 -3.34 25.60 -31.16
CA THR A 450 -4.03 24.58 -31.98
C THR A 450 -3.78 24.72 -33.48
N THR A 451 -3.29 25.88 -33.94
CA THR A 451 -3.01 26.12 -35.36
C THR A 451 -1.61 25.64 -35.73
N PRO A 452 -1.47 24.70 -36.69
CA PRO A 452 -0.16 24.25 -37.15
C PRO A 452 0.63 25.39 -37.81
N THR A 453 1.90 25.50 -37.45
CA THR A 453 2.90 26.38 -38.08
C THR A 453 4.24 25.63 -38.16
N ASP A 454 5.26 26.19 -38.81
CA ASP A 454 6.60 25.56 -38.84
C ASP A 454 7.17 25.34 -37.42
N ASP A 455 6.93 26.29 -36.51
CA ASP A 455 7.38 26.22 -35.11
C ASP A 455 6.43 25.42 -34.20
N ASN A 456 5.16 25.27 -34.60
CA ASN A 456 4.11 24.54 -33.90
C ASN A 456 3.45 23.47 -34.78
N ARG A 457 4.27 22.67 -35.48
CA ARG A 457 3.77 21.65 -36.42
C ARG A 457 2.86 20.63 -35.77
N MET A 458 2.08 19.92 -36.59
CA MET A 458 1.38 18.71 -36.18
C MET A 458 2.37 17.63 -35.74
N VAL A 459 2.03 16.89 -34.68
CA VAL A 459 2.78 15.70 -34.25
C VAL A 459 1.91 14.47 -34.39
N SER A 460 0.69 14.54 -33.89
CA SER A 460 -0.31 13.50 -34.05
C SER A 460 -1.68 14.10 -33.77
N ALA A 461 -2.66 13.97 -34.67
CA ALA A 461 -3.97 14.59 -34.45
C ALA A 461 -4.61 14.12 -33.12
N PRO A 462 -5.09 15.03 -32.26
CA PRO A 462 -5.31 16.47 -32.48
C PRO A 462 -4.16 17.39 -32.01
N TYR A 463 -3.01 16.85 -31.65
CA TYR A 463 -1.90 17.56 -31.02
C TYR A 463 -0.91 18.15 -32.02
N THR A 464 -0.75 19.46 -31.90
CA THR A 464 0.44 20.20 -32.34
C THR A 464 1.57 20.05 -31.31
N LYS A 465 2.77 20.51 -31.68
CA LYS A 465 3.96 20.47 -30.81
C LYS A 465 3.73 21.15 -29.46
N LEU A 466 3.03 22.30 -29.42
CA LEU A 466 2.75 23.06 -28.19
C LEU A 466 1.60 22.47 -27.36
N LEU A 467 0.95 21.39 -27.81
CA LEU A 467 0.03 20.60 -26.98
C LEU A 467 0.71 19.35 -26.37
N CYS A 468 2.02 19.21 -26.56
CA CYS A 468 2.82 18.09 -26.07
C CYS A 468 3.75 18.52 -24.93
N ALA A 469 4.11 17.58 -24.05
CA ALA A 469 5.17 17.80 -23.06
C ALA A 469 6.50 18.20 -23.72
N ASN A 470 7.24 19.11 -23.09
CA ASN A 470 8.59 19.48 -23.50
C ASN A 470 9.62 18.73 -22.66
N LEU A 471 10.18 17.65 -23.21
CA LEU A 471 11.18 16.82 -22.53
C LEU A 471 12.63 17.31 -22.70
N GLN A 472 12.86 18.31 -23.57
CA GLN A 472 14.19 18.86 -23.83
C GLN A 472 14.46 20.02 -22.89
N VAL A 473 14.57 19.69 -21.60
CA VAL A 473 14.79 20.66 -20.51
C VAL A 473 15.97 20.23 -19.64
N ASP A 474 16.69 21.22 -19.12
CA ASP A 474 17.71 21.02 -18.08
C ASP A 474 17.18 21.62 -16.78
N MET A 475 16.58 20.76 -15.97
CA MET A 475 15.82 21.16 -14.78
C MET A 475 16.01 20.16 -13.65
N ALA A 476 16.02 20.66 -12.42
CA ALA A 476 16.09 19.85 -11.22
C ALA A 476 15.22 20.42 -10.10
N ALA A 477 14.69 19.54 -9.26
CA ALA A 477 13.99 19.90 -8.04
C ALA A 477 14.46 19.03 -6.89
N GLY A 478 14.59 19.64 -5.72
CA GLY A 478 15.00 19.01 -4.48
C GLY A 478 14.08 19.45 -3.34
N LEU A 479 13.76 18.52 -2.46
CA LEU A 479 12.94 18.73 -1.27
C LEU A 479 13.68 18.20 -0.04
N VAL A 480 13.51 18.88 1.08
CA VAL A 480 13.96 18.43 2.39
C VAL A 480 12.72 18.06 3.19
N LEU A 481 12.61 16.77 3.52
CA LEU A 481 11.59 16.25 4.43
C LEU A 481 12.26 15.82 5.72
N CYS A 482 11.60 16.10 6.84
CA CYS A 482 12.06 15.62 8.14
C CYS A 482 10.90 15.40 9.10
N SER A 483 11.18 14.81 10.24
CA SER A 483 10.24 14.80 11.36
C SER A 483 10.16 16.18 12.00
N VAL A 484 9.03 16.53 12.62
CA VAL A 484 8.89 17.81 13.34
C VAL A 484 9.92 17.96 14.45
N ALA A 485 10.31 16.87 15.12
CA ALA A 485 11.36 16.88 16.13
C ALA A 485 12.74 17.20 15.52
N ALA A 486 13.05 16.65 14.36
CA ALA A 486 14.29 16.95 13.65
C ALA A 486 14.30 18.39 13.11
N ALA A 487 13.15 18.90 12.64
CA ALA A 487 12.99 20.29 12.24
C ALA A 487 13.25 21.26 13.41
N GLU A 488 12.68 20.97 14.59
CA GLU A 488 12.90 21.77 15.80
C GLU A 488 14.36 21.71 16.28
N ALA A 489 14.97 20.51 16.30
CA ALA A 489 16.38 20.32 16.67
C ALA A 489 17.35 21.04 15.71
N ALA A 490 17.02 21.09 14.42
CA ALA A 490 17.78 21.83 13.41
C ALA A 490 17.54 23.35 13.45
N GLY A 491 16.64 23.84 14.32
CA GLY A 491 16.31 25.26 14.44
C GLY A 491 15.50 25.82 13.27
N ILE A 492 14.81 24.96 12.52
CA ILE A 492 14.01 25.37 11.36
C ILE A 492 12.73 26.06 11.84
N ALA A 493 12.49 27.26 11.33
CA ALA A 493 11.33 28.06 11.70
C ALA A 493 10.01 27.39 11.24
N GLN A 494 8.99 27.39 12.10
CA GLN A 494 7.72 26.67 11.85
C GLN A 494 6.88 27.28 10.73
N ASP A 495 7.11 28.52 10.33
CA ASP A 495 6.50 29.14 9.14
C ASP A 495 7.01 28.54 7.82
N LYS A 496 8.11 27.77 7.87
CA LYS A 496 8.59 26.96 6.73
C LYS A 496 7.91 25.60 6.62
N TRP A 497 7.12 25.19 7.61
CA TRP A 497 6.61 23.82 7.71
C TRP A 497 5.39 23.64 6.81
N VAL A 498 5.50 22.70 5.86
CA VAL A 498 4.36 22.19 5.10
C VAL A 498 4.21 20.71 5.42
N PHE A 499 3.10 20.35 6.05
CA PHE A 499 2.81 18.99 6.43
C PHE A 499 2.34 18.18 5.22
N VAL A 500 2.82 16.95 5.13
CA VAL A 500 2.26 15.92 4.25
C VAL A 500 1.14 15.25 5.01
N HIS A 501 -0.11 15.46 4.61
CA HIS A 501 -1.28 14.93 5.34
C HIS A 501 -1.48 13.45 5.04
N THR A 502 -1.32 13.06 3.78
CA THR A 502 -1.44 11.69 3.29
C THR A 502 -0.92 11.61 1.87
N GLY A 503 -0.54 10.42 1.46
CA GLY A 503 -0.23 10.08 0.07
C GLY A 503 -0.91 8.78 -0.31
N ALA A 504 -1.18 8.58 -1.60
CA ALA A 504 -1.67 7.30 -2.10
C ALA A 504 -1.07 6.95 -3.46
N SER A 505 -1.01 5.66 -3.78
CA SER A 505 -0.57 5.20 -5.09
C SER A 505 -1.32 3.94 -5.53
N ALA A 506 -1.62 3.87 -6.83
CA ALA A 506 -2.25 2.71 -7.47
C ALA A 506 -1.94 2.68 -8.97
N HIS A 507 -2.43 1.67 -9.68
CA HIS A 507 -2.35 1.62 -11.14
C HIS A 507 -3.68 1.20 -11.75
N ASP A 508 -3.94 1.60 -12.98
CA ASP A 508 -5.06 1.11 -13.79
C ASP A 508 -4.76 -0.29 -14.37
N GLU A 509 -5.69 -0.83 -15.15
CA GLU A 509 -5.37 -1.98 -15.99
C GLU A 509 -4.16 -1.65 -16.86
N TRP A 510 -3.17 -2.55 -16.82
CA TRP A 510 -1.80 -2.20 -17.13
C TRP A 510 -1.65 -1.79 -18.59
N PHE A 511 -2.18 -2.63 -19.49
CA PHE A 511 -2.21 -2.35 -20.93
C PHE A 511 -3.46 -1.54 -21.27
N VAL A 512 -3.25 -0.41 -21.95
CA VAL A 512 -4.33 0.53 -22.31
C VAL A 512 -5.39 -0.17 -23.17
N SER A 513 -4.93 -1.01 -24.09
CA SER A 513 -5.77 -1.83 -24.97
C SER A 513 -6.63 -2.86 -24.25
N GLU A 514 -6.36 -3.19 -22.99
CA GLU A 514 -7.17 -4.11 -22.19
C GLU A 514 -8.18 -3.38 -21.29
N ARG A 515 -8.09 -2.05 -21.16
CA ARG A 515 -9.04 -1.26 -20.35
C ARG A 515 -10.46 -1.36 -20.89
N THR A 516 -11.45 -1.39 -20.01
CA THR A 516 -12.86 -1.32 -20.43
C THR A 516 -13.14 -0.07 -21.27
N GLU A 517 -12.58 1.07 -20.84
CA GLU A 517 -12.64 2.36 -21.54
C GLU A 517 -11.23 2.97 -21.63
N LEU A 518 -10.86 3.51 -22.79
CA LEU A 518 -9.54 4.11 -23.00
C LEU A 518 -9.35 5.43 -22.22
N ALA A 519 -10.45 6.16 -22.00
CA ALA A 519 -10.43 7.51 -21.45
C ALA A 519 -10.96 7.59 -20.00
N ALA A 520 -10.76 6.55 -19.19
CA ALA A 520 -11.15 6.51 -17.78
C ALA A 520 -10.01 5.99 -16.90
N SER A 521 -10.02 6.36 -15.61
CA SER A 521 -9.06 5.87 -14.62
C SER A 521 -9.73 5.56 -13.27
N PRO A 522 -10.23 4.32 -13.09
CA PRO A 522 -10.66 3.83 -11.79
C PRO A 522 -9.60 4.00 -10.69
N ALA A 523 -8.32 3.90 -11.04
CA ALA A 523 -7.23 4.06 -10.07
C ALA A 523 -7.15 5.48 -9.50
N ILE A 524 -7.16 6.53 -10.35
CA ILE A 524 -7.16 7.93 -9.89
C ILE A 524 -8.36 8.20 -8.99
N ARG A 525 -9.55 7.74 -9.39
CA ARG A 525 -10.78 7.90 -8.60
C ARG A 525 -10.64 7.28 -7.21
N THR A 526 -10.12 6.06 -7.16
CA THR A 526 -9.97 5.29 -5.91
C THR A 526 -8.98 5.95 -4.97
N ILE A 527 -7.79 6.31 -5.45
CA ILE A 527 -6.77 6.94 -4.61
C ILE A 527 -7.15 8.37 -4.21
N GLY A 528 -7.85 9.10 -5.09
CA GLY A 528 -8.38 10.43 -4.80
C GLY A 528 -9.40 10.42 -3.67
N ALA A 529 -10.35 9.49 -3.71
CA ALA A 529 -11.30 9.30 -2.61
C ALA A 529 -10.59 8.93 -1.29
N ALA A 530 -9.62 8.00 -1.35
CA ALA A 530 -8.90 7.53 -0.17
C ALA A 530 -8.10 8.65 0.54
N VAL A 531 -7.39 9.51 -0.21
CA VAL A 531 -6.64 10.61 0.42
C VAL A 531 -7.53 11.70 1.01
N LEU A 532 -8.66 12.00 0.35
CA LEU A 532 -9.63 12.97 0.86
C LEU A 532 -10.28 12.46 2.16
N GLU A 533 -10.65 11.18 2.20
CA GLU A 533 -11.20 10.52 3.39
C GLU A 533 -10.20 10.55 4.55
N HIS A 534 -8.95 10.15 4.33
CA HIS A 534 -7.88 10.16 5.36
C HIS A 534 -7.60 11.57 5.90
N ALA A 535 -7.51 12.55 5.00
CA ALA A 535 -7.32 13.95 5.39
C ALA A 535 -8.57 14.56 6.08
N GLY A 536 -9.74 13.94 5.94
CA GLY A 536 -11.00 14.41 6.50
C GLY A 536 -11.50 15.70 5.83
N ILE A 537 -11.29 15.84 4.52
CA ILE A 537 -11.66 17.00 3.71
C ILE A 537 -12.43 16.59 2.45
N GLY A 538 -13.23 17.50 1.90
CA GLY A 538 -13.81 17.36 0.57
C GLY A 538 -12.95 17.99 -0.53
N ILE A 539 -13.15 17.59 -1.79
CA ILE A 539 -12.41 18.15 -2.94
C ILE A 539 -12.57 19.67 -3.06
N ASP A 540 -13.70 20.23 -2.63
CA ASP A 540 -13.96 21.68 -2.63
C ASP A 540 -13.11 22.48 -1.64
N GLN A 541 -12.45 21.81 -0.68
CA GLN A 541 -11.53 22.44 0.26
C GLN A 541 -10.08 22.46 -0.25
N VAL A 542 -9.82 21.83 -1.40
CA VAL A 542 -8.51 21.78 -2.05
C VAL A 542 -8.37 22.99 -2.98
N GLY A 543 -7.30 23.77 -2.79
CA GLY A 543 -7.00 25.02 -3.48
C GLY A 543 -5.91 24.84 -4.55
N PRO A 544 -4.63 25.11 -4.25
CA PRO A 544 -3.54 24.83 -5.18
C PRO A 544 -3.59 23.39 -5.68
N VAL A 545 -3.84 23.20 -6.97
CA VAL A 545 -3.92 21.90 -7.62
C VAL A 545 -2.87 21.84 -8.71
N ASP A 546 -2.12 20.75 -8.73
CA ASP A 546 -1.29 20.41 -9.89
C ASP A 546 -1.60 18.99 -10.35
N LEU A 547 -2.26 18.91 -11.52
CA LEU A 547 -2.50 17.64 -12.19
C LEU A 547 -1.41 17.38 -13.20
N TYR A 548 -0.83 16.18 -13.18
CA TYR A 548 0.17 15.77 -14.17
C TYR A 548 -0.34 15.96 -15.60
N SER A 549 0.42 16.69 -16.43
CA SER A 549 -0.10 17.30 -17.66
C SER A 549 0.76 17.03 -18.91
N CYS A 550 1.19 15.79 -19.13
CA CYS A 550 1.97 15.45 -20.33
C CYS A 550 1.21 15.74 -21.64
N PHE A 551 -0.11 15.55 -21.61
CA PHE A 551 -1.05 15.82 -22.71
C PHE A 551 -2.41 16.25 -22.15
N PRO A 552 -3.23 17.00 -22.92
CA PRO A 552 -4.55 17.45 -22.48
C PRO A 552 -5.46 16.36 -21.94
N VAL A 553 -5.51 15.18 -22.56
CA VAL A 553 -6.37 14.08 -22.09
C VAL A 553 -6.02 13.61 -20.68
N ALA A 554 -4.74 13.62 -20.29
CA ALA A 554 -4.33 13.18 -18.94
C ALA A 554 -4.96 14.07 -17.86
N VAL A 555 -4.95 15.39 -18.09
CA VAL A 555 -5.55 16.39 -17.21
C VAL A 555 -7.06 16.24 -17.17
N GLN A 556 -7.69 16.07 -18.34
CA GLN A 556 -9.15 15.89 -18.44
C GLN A 556 -9.63 14.63 -17.71
N ILE A 557 -8.91 13.51 -17.84
CA ILE A 557 -9.19 12.27 -17.11
C ILE A 557 -9.03 12.53 -15.62
N ALA A 558 -7.85 12.99 -15.18
CA ALA A 558 -7.58 13.20 -13.75
C ALA A 558 -8.57 14.15 -13.09
N ALA A 559 -8.88 15.29 -13.72
CA ALA A 559 -9.85 16.24 -13.20
C ALA A 559 -11.23 15.59 -13.02
N ARG A 560 -11.72 14.86 -14.01
CA ARG A 560 -13.01 14.18 -13.94
C ARG A 560 -13.04 13.11 -12.85
N GLU A 561 -12.00 12.28 -12.74
CA GLU A 561 -11.94 11.20 -11.74
C GLU A 561 -11.83 11.74 -10.31
N LEU A 562 -11.25 12.93 -10.11
CA LEU A 562 -11.16 13.62 -8.82
C LEU A 562 -12.37 14.51 -8.52
N GLY A 563 -13.27 14.75 -9.48
CA GLY A 563 -14.41 15.66 -9.33
C GLY A 563 -14.05 17.14 -9.45
N LEU A 564 -12.95 17.48 -10.13
CA LEU A 564 -12.52 18.84 -10.42
C LEU A 564 -13.10 19.33 -11.76
N THR A 565 -13.48 20.60 -11.80
CA THR A 565 -13.95 21.26 -13.02
C THR A 565 -12.77 21.73 -13.88
N VAL A 566 -12.73 21.31 -15.15
CA VAL A 566 -11.59 21.54 -16.07
C VAL A 566 -11.37 23.03 -16.42
N ASP A 567 -12.43 23.81 -16.39
CA ASP A 567 -12.48 25.22 -16.77
C ASP A 567 -12.73 26.16 -15.58
N ASP A 568 -12.49 25.71 -14.35
CA ASP A 568 -12.58 26.56 -13.16
C ASP A 568 -11.44 27.60 -13.13
N PRO A 569 -11.73 28.92 -13.30
CA PRO A 569 -10.71 29.94 -13.27
C PRO A 569 -10.20 30.24 -11.85
N GLN A 570 -10.94 29.86 -10.80
CA GLN A 570 -10.54 30.06 -9.41
C GLN A 570 -9.62 28.95 -8.91
N ARG A 571 -9.65 27.80 -9.57
CA ARG A 571 -8.85 26.63 -9.22
C ARG A 571 -8.14 26.05 -10.44
N PRO A 572 -7.11 26.75 -10.95
CA PRO A 572 -6.35 26.26 -12.08
C PRO A 572 -5.77 24.86 -11.79
N LEU A 573 -5.75 23.99 -12.79
CA LEU A 573 -5.30 22.60 -12.66
C LEU A 573 -3.79 22.41 -12.74
N SER A 574 -3.02 23.50 -12.60
CA SER A 574 -1.57 23.48 -12.48
C SER A 574 -1.09 24.65 -11.64
N VAL A 575 -0.01 24.43 -10.90
CA VAL A 575 0.76 25.49 -10.23
C VAL A 575 2.04 25.82 -11.00
N THR A 576 2.54 24.90 -11.83
CA THR A 576 3.81 25.04 -12.55
C THR A 576 3.67 25.62 -13.96
N GLY A 577 2.48 25.52 -14.55
CA GLY A 577 2.25 25.73 -15.99
C GLY A 577 2.34 24.45 -16.82
N GLY A 578 2.43 23.29 -16.17
CA GLY A 578 2.40 21.98 -16.82
C GLY A 578 3.67 21.62 -17.59
N LEU A 579 3.75 20.37 -18.04
CA LEU A 579 4.95 19.82 -18.70
C LEU A 579 5.30 20.49 -20.04
N THR A 580 4.38 21.20 -20.68
CA THR A 580 4.66 21.95 -21.91
C THR A 580 5.40 23.26 -21.60
N PHE A 581 4.84 24.08 -20.71
CA PHE A 581 5.32 25.46 -20.50
C PHE A 581 6.22 25.58 -19.28
N GLY A 582 5.80 24.99 -18.15
CA GLY A 582 6.66 24.83 -16.97
C GLY A 582 7.92 24.03 -17.28
N GLY A 583 7.84 23.11 -18.25
CA GLY A 583 8.91 22.20 -18.65
C GLY A 583 8.65 20.79 -18.14
N GLY A 584 9.02 19.79 -18.92
CA GLY A 584 8.75 18.39 -18.62
C GLY A 584 10.04 17.64 -18.28
N PRO A 585 10.57 17.74 -17.04
CA PRO A 585 11.72 16.96 -16.59
C PRO A 585 11.32 15.49 -16.37
N GLY A 586 10.80 14.85 -17.42
CA GLY A 586 10.45 13.44 -17.50
C GLY A 586 9.77 12.91 -16.25
N ASN A 587 10.51 12.05 -15.54
CA ASN A 587 10.02 11.35 -14.36
C ASN A 587 9.84 12.28 -13.13
N ASN A 588 10.53 13.43 -13.09
CA ASN A 588 10.65 14.28 -11.91
C ASN A 588 9.68 15.48 -11.87
N TYR A 589 8.73 15.58 -12.81
CA TYR A 589 7.78 16.70 -12.82
C TYR A 589 7.01 16.85 -11.49
N GLY A 590 6.60 15.74 -10.86
CA GLY A 590 5.89 15.77 -9.57
C GLY A 590 6.64 16.51 -8.45
N THR A 591 7.96 16.39 -8.40
CA THR A 591 8.80 17.08 -7.41
C THR A 591 8.78 18.59 -7.63
N HIS A 592 8.78 19.04 -8.89
CA HIS A 592 8.64 20.46 -9.24
C HIS A 592 7.25 21.01 -8.85
N ALA A 593 6.19 20.23 -9.10
CA ALA A 593 4.84 20.61 -8.72
C ALA A 593 4.72 20.85 -7.22
N VAL A 594 5.24 19.93 -6.40
CA VAL A 594 5.24 20.07 -4.94
C VAL A 594 6.13 21.23 -4.49
N ALA A 595 7.34 21.38 -5.06
CA ALA A 595 8.22 22.50 -4.72
C ALA A 595 7.58 23.87 -4.98
N THR A 596 6.88 24.05 -6.11
CA THR A 596 6.14 25.29 -6.42
C THR A 596 4.92 25.47 -5.49
N MET A 597 4.24 24.38 -5.12
CA MET A 597 3.07 24.42 -4.24
C MET A 597 3.41 24.82 -2.80
N VAL A 598 4.60 24.45 -2.30
CA VAL A 598 5.08 24.78 -0.95
C VAL A 598 5.07 26.29 -0.71
N GLU A 599 5.47 27.10 -1.70
CA GLU A 599 5.45 28.57 -1.59
C GLU A 599 4.01 29.10 -1.42
N GLN A 600 3.05 28.54 -2.16
CA GLN A 600 1.65 28.95 -2.11
C GLN A 600 0.99 28.56 -0.77
N LEU A 601 1.32 27.38 -0.25
CA LEU A 601 0.80 26.87 1.03
C LEU A 601 1.37 27.63 2.23
N ARG A 602 2.65 28.03 2.18
CA ARG A 602 3.24 28.91 3.21
C ARG A 602 2.60 30.30 3.18
N ALA A 603 2.29 30.83 2.00
CA ALA A 603 1.60 32.11 1.86
C ALA A 603 0.14 32.06 2.36
N ASN A 604 -0.53 30.90 2.27
CA ASN A 604 -1.91 30.70 2.70
C ASN A 604 -2.05 29.43 3.58
N PRO A 605 -1.65 29.48 4.86
CA PRO A 605 -1.47 28.28 5.70
C PRO A 605 -2.69 27.39 5.93
N GLU A 606 -3.90 27.94 5.81
CA GLU A 606 -5.16 27.24 6.01
C GLU A 606 -5.62 26.45 4.76
N THR A 607 -4.92 26.62 3.62
CA THR A 607 -5.28 25.95 2.37
C THR A 607 -4.72 24.52 2.31
N PHE A 608 -5.43 23.66 1.58
CA PHE A 608 -4.97 22.32 1.24
C PHE A 608 -4.55 22.29 -0.23
N GLY A 609 -3.35 21.80 -0.49
CA GLY A 609 -2.83 21.57 -1.83
C GLY A 609 -2.92 20.11 -2.24
N LEU A 610 -3.05 19.85 -3.54
CA LEU A 610 -3.10 18.51 -4.12
C LEU A 610 -2.18 18.44 -5.32
N SER A 611 -1.25 17.49 -5.31
CA SER A 611 -0.42 17.16 -6.47
C SER A 611 -0.66 15.73 -6.92
N THR A 612 -0.79 15.53 -8.23
CA THR A 612 -0.78 14.20 -8.84
C THR A 612 0.47 14.00 -9.68
N SER A 613 0.88 12.74 -9.81
CA SER A 613 1.95 12.30 -10.69
C SER A 613 1.54 11.01 -11.36
N LEU A 614 1.97 10.83 -12.61
CA LEU A 614 1.45 9.80 -13.48
C LEU A 614 2.55 9.17 -14.34
N GLY A 615 2.58 7.85 -14.37
CA GLY A 615 3.51 7.06 -15.18
C GLY A 615 2.86 6.41 -16.39
N TRP A 616 3.64 6.28 -17.46
CA TRP A 616 3.24 5.67 -18.74
C TRP A 616 2.00 6.31 -19.39
N TYR A 617 0.92 5.56 -19.58
CA TYR A 617 -0.27 5.95 -20.35
C TYR A 617 -1.48 6.07 -19.42
N VAL A 618 -1.40 6.97 -18.43
CA VAL A 618 -2.38 7.00 -17.33
C VAL A 618 -2.40 5.64 -16.62
N THR A 619 -1.24 5.00 -16.46
CA THR A 619 -1.14 3.62 -15.95
C THR A 619 -0.81 3.60 -14.47
N LYS A 620 0.26 4.31 -14.07
CA LYS A 620 0.71 4.40 -12.68
C LYS A 620 0.31 5.76 -12.11
N HIS A 621 -0.13 5.81 -10.87
CA HIS A 621 -0.63 7.03 -10.23
C HIS A 621 -0.08 7.19 -8.83
N ALA A 622 0.32 8.41 -8.49
CA ALA A 622 0.64 8.83 -7.14
C ALA A 622 -0.02 10.19 -6.87
N ILE A 623 -0.57 10.36 -5.67
CA ILE A 623 -1.23 11.59 -5.22
C ILE A 623 -0.77 11.95 -3.80
N GLY A 624 -0.73 13.24 -3.48
CA GLY A 624 -0.42 13.74 -2.14
C GLY A 624 -1.27 14.96 -1.76
N ILE A 625 -1.61 15.06 -0.47
CA ILE A 625 -2.31 16.20 0.13
C ILE A 625 -1.37 16.94 1.08
N TYR A 626 -1.31 18.26 0.95
CA TYR A 626 -0.35 19.12 1.64
C TYR A 626 -1.05 20.31 2.30
N SER A 627 -0.55 20.76 3.45
CA SER A 627 -0.97 22.03 4.07
C SER A 627 0.03 22.48 5.11
N ALA A 628 0.16 23.78 5.36
CA ALA A 628 0.92 24.28 6.53
C ALA A 628 0.14 24.11 7.85
N THR A 629 -1.15 23.74 7.78
CA THR A 629 -1.93 23.32 8.94
C THR A 629 -1.56 21.88 9.33
N PRO A 630 -1.26 21.57 10.60
CA PRO A 630 -0.90 20.22 11.00
C PRO A 630 -2.02 19.18 10.77
N PRO A 631 -1.69 17.92 10.43
CA PRO A 631 -2.66 16.86 10.15
C PRO A 631 -3.41 16.43 11.41
N ARG A 632 -4.65 15.94 11.27
CA ARG A 632 -5.46 15.47 12.41
C ARG A 632 -5.18 14.02 12.79
N GLN A 633 -4.71 13.24 11.83
CA GLN A 633 -4.37 11.83 11.95
C GLN A 633 -2.89 11.66 11.62
N ALA A 634 -2.31 10.51 12.01
CA ALA A 634 -0.97 10.16 11.58
C ALA A 634 -0.91 10.06 10.06
N TYR A 635 0.26 10.37 9.49
CA TYR A 635 0.49 10.20 8.06
C TYR A 635 0.37 8.72 7.68
N ALA A 636 -0.20 8.45 6.51
CA ALA A 636 -0.20 7.14 5.89
C ALA A 636 -0.03 7.24 4.37
N HIS A 637 0.82 6.38 3.81
CA HIS A 637 0.88 6.09 2.37
C HIS A 637 -0.11 4.97 2.03
N LEU A 638 -1.27 5.35 1.51
CA LEU A 638 -2.38 4.46 1.21
C LEU A 638 -2.18 3.70 -0.11
N ARG A 639 -2.53 2.42 -0.12
CA ARG A 639 -2.54 1.56 -1.31
C ARG A 639 -3.90 0.85 -1.43
N PRO A 640 -4.99 1.60 -1.68
CA PRO A 640 -6.32 1.02 -1.74
C PRO A 640 -6.44 0.07 -2.94
N ILE A 641 -7.29 -0.92 -2.82
CA ILE A 641 -7.56 -1.85 -3.91
C ILE A 641 -8.45 -1.17 -4.93
N VAL A 642 -8.01 -1.19 -6.18
CA VAL A 642 -8.75 -0.62 -7.30
C VAL A 642 -9.72 -1.66 -7.83
N ASP A 643 -11.00 -1.32 -7.85
CA ASP A 643 -12.00 -2.11 -8.55
C ASP A 643 -11.87 -1.83 -10.06
N HIS A 644 -11.30 -2.80 -10.78
CA HIS A 644 -11.12 -2.71 -12.21
C HIS A 644 -12.38 -3.20 -12.93
N PRO A 645 -13.00 -2.36 -13.80
CA PRO A 645 -14.08 -2.83 -14.65
C PRO A 645 -13.58 -3.93 -15.61
N PRO A 646 -14.48 -4.76 -16.16
CA PRO A 646 -14.09 -5.93 -16.96
C PRO A 646 -13.16 -5.57 -18.12
N ALA A 647 -11.97 -6.17 -18.13
CA ALA A 647 -10.99 -5.96 -19.18
C ALA A 647 -11.49 -6.47 -20.54
N ARG A 648 -11.08 -5.81 -21.62
CA ARG A 648 -11.37 -6.23 -22.99
C ARG A 648 -10.24 -7.12 -23.52
N PRO A 649 -10.54 -8.30 -24.08
CA PRO A 649 -9.55 -9.08 -24.79
C PRO A 649 -9.02 -8.31 -26.00
N VAL A 650 -7.72 -8.40 -26.26
CA VAL A 650 -7.06 -7.69 -27.36
C VAL A 650 -6.70 -8.66 -28.48
N ARG A 651 -6.95 -8.23 -29.72
CA ARG A 651 -6.64 -8.99 -30.94
C ARG A 651 -5.63 -8.23 -31.80
N GLN A 652 -4.60 -8.94 -32.24
CA GLN A 652 -3.62 -8.42 -33.21
C GLN A 652 -4.16 -8.45 -34.65
N SER A 653 -5.08 -9.37 -34.94
CA SER A 653 -5.73 -9.48 -36.24
C SER A 653 -7.20 -9.82 -36.06
N TYR A 654 -8.02 -9.33 -36.99
CA TYR A 654 -9.46 -9.56 -36.99
C TYR A 654 -10.01 -9.39 -38.41
N GLU A 655 -10.97 -10.23 -38.77
CA GLU A 655 -11.77 -10.08 -39.99
C GLU A 655 -13.24 -10.14 -39.59
N GLY A 656 -14.02 -9.15 -40.04
CA GLY A 656 -15.44 -9.07 -39.70
C GLY A 656 -15.90 -7.66 -39.32
N PRO A 657 -17.15 -7.54 -38.83
CA PRO A 657 -17.73 -6.27 -38.43
C PRO A 657 -17.10 -5.76 -37.12
N ALA A 658 -16.95 -4.44 -36.99
CA ALA A 658 -16.53 -3.77 -35.78
C ALA A 658 -17.11 -2.35 -35.70
N VAL A 659 -16.82 -1.63 -34.62
CA VAL A 659 -17.18 -0.23 -34.43
C VAL A 659 -15.92 0.57 -34.07
N VAL A 660 -15.72 1.75 -34.66
CA VAL A 660 -14.58 2.61 -34.33
C VAL A 660 -14.77 3.22 -32.94
N GLU A 661 -13.91 2.87 -31.98
CA GLU A 661 -13.89 3.46 -30.64
C GLU A 661 -13.04 4.73 -30.60
N ALA A 662 -11.89 4.70 -31.25
CA ALA A 662 -10.94 5.80 -31.24
C ALA A 662 -10.03 5.73 -32.47
N TYR A 663 -9.47 6.88 -32.88
CA TYR A 663 -8.42 6.92 -33.88
C TYR A 663 -7.45 8.08 -33.65
N THR A 664 -6.26 7.97 -34.23
CA THR A 664 -5.28 9.06 -34.33
C THR A 664 -4.51 8.98 -35.65
N LEU A 665 -3.96 10.11 -36.08
CA LEU A 665 -3.13 10.26 -37.27
C LEU A 665 -1.75 10.79 -36.84
N PRO A 666 -0.68 9.97 -36.84
CA PRO A 666 0.70 10.44 -36.75
C PRO A 666 1.09 11.31 -37.95
N TYR A 667 1.83 12.38 -37.72
CA TYR A 667 2.35 13.27 -38.77
C TYR A 667 3.88 13.24 -38.82
N ASP A 668 4.42 13.34 -40.03
CA ASP A 668 5.85 13.48 -40.25
C ASP A 668 6.34 14.91 -40.00
N ARG A 669 7.59 15.21 -40.41
CA ARG A 669 8.19 16.55 -40.24
C ARG A 669 7.74 17.55 -41.30
N ASP A 670 7.25 17.07 -42.43
CA ASP A 670 6.77 17.89 -43.54
C ASP A 670 5.29 18.27 -43.37
N GLY A 671 4.61 17.63 -42.41
CA GLY A 671 3.24 17.94 -42.02
C GLY A 671 2.22 17.02 -42.67
N ASP A 672 2.65 15.91 -43.27
CA ASP A 672 1.79 14.94 -43.90
C ASP A 672 1.45 13.78 -42.92
N PRO A 673 0.20 13.27 -42.93
CA PRO A 673 -0.19 12.13 -42.11
C PRO A 673 0.45 10.82 -42.62
N GLU A 674 1.21 10.14 -41.76
CA GLU A 674 1.96 8.93 -42.14
C GLU A 674 1.12 7.64 -42.14
N ALA A 675 0.08 7.61 -41.30
CA ALA A 675 -0.78 6.45 -41.07
C ALA A 675 -2.06 6.84 -40.33
N ALA A 676 -3.04 5.95 -40.36
CA ALA A 676 -4.15 5.94 -39.42
C ALA A 676 -3.97 4.83 -38.39
N ILE A 677 -4.06 5.16 -37.10
CA ILE A 677 -4.09 4.18 -36.00
C ILE A 677 -5.49 4.17 -35.41
N LEU A 678 -6.13 3.01 -35.37
CA LEU A 678 -7.51 2.86 -34.92
C LEU A 678 -7.62 1.84 -33.78
N SER A 679 -8.51 2.14 -32.84
CA SER A 679 -9.09 1.19 -31.89
C SER A 679 -10.50 0.84 -32.35
N LEU A 680 -10.75 -0.45 -32.58
CA LEU A 680 -12.04 -0.97 -33.00
C LEU A 680 -12.57 -1.94 -31.95
N ILE A 681 -13.90 -1.96 -31.76
CA ILE A 681 -14.58 -2.89 -30.86
C ILE A 681 -15.40 -3.88 -31.69
N THR A 682 -15.14 -5.17 -31.50
CA THR A 682 -15.85 -6.26 -32.17
C THR A 682 -17.20 -6.55 -31.49
N PRO A 683 -18.15 -7.24 -32.15
CA PRO A 683 -19.46 -7.56 -31.57
C PRO A 683 -19.39 -8.33 -30.24
N ASP A 684 -18.33 -9.11 -30.03
CA ASP A 684 -18.07 -9.84 -28.79
C ASP A 684 -17.27 -9.04 -27.74
N GLY A 685 -17.09 -7.74 -27.96
CA GLY A 685 -16.51 -6.80 -26.99
C GLY A 685 -14.98 -6.76 -26.96
N ALA A 686 -14.29 -7.51 -27.82
CA ALA A 686 -12.85 -7.49 -27.97
C ALA A 686 -12.38 -6.20 -28.65
N ARG A 687 -11.16 -5.76 -28.31
CA ARG A 687 -10.51 -4.60 -28.94
C ARG A 687 -9.52 -5.06 -30.00
N VAL A 688 -9.58 -4.44 -31.17
CA VAL A 688 -8.63 -4.62 -32.27
C VAL A 688 -7.88 -3.31 -32.44
N LEU A 689 -6.55 -3.39 -32.45
CA LEU A 689 -5.70 -2.25 -32.78
C LEU A 689 -5.18 -2.41 -34.19
N LEU A 690 -5.37 -1.40 -35.03
CA LEU A 690 -4.97 -1.44 -36.43
C LEU A 690 -4.16 -0.20 -36.81
N ARG A 691 -3.11 -0.41 -37.59
CA ARG A 691 -2.36 0.66 -38.26
C ARG A 691 -2.52 0.49 -39.77
N SER A 692 -3.00 1.52 -40.45
CA SER A 692 -3.22 1.52 -41.91
C SER A 692 -2.48 2.68 -42.57
N LYS A 693 -1.96 2.45 -43.77
CA LYS A 693 -1.39 3.47 -44.66
C LYS A 693 -2.29 3.75 -45.87
N ASP A 694 -3.54 3.30 -45.83
CA ASP A 694 -4.51 3.55 -46.90
C ASP A 694 -4.84 5.05 -46.99
N SER A 695 -4.58 5.65 -48.16
CA SER A 695 -4.78 7.09 -48.35
C SER A 695 -6.24 7.50 -48.22
N GLY A 696 -7.18 6.67 -48.67
CA GLY A 696 -8.61 6.97 -48.57
C GLY A 696 -9.09 7.03 -47.12
N LEU A 697 -8.61 6.13 -46.26
CA LEU A 697 -8.89 6.15 -44.83
C LEU A 697 -8.23 7.36 -44.15
N ILE A 698 -6.99 7.69 -44.51
CA ILE A 698 -6.29 8.86 -43.97
C ILE A 698 -7.03 10.15 -44.33
N ASP A 699 -7.42 10.33 -45.59
CA ASP A 699 -8.19 11.50 -46.05
C ASP A 699 -9.52 11.62 -45.29
N LEU A 700 -10.25 10.49 -45.15
CA LEU A 700 -11.49 10.43 -44.40
C LEU A 700 -11.34 10.88 -42.94
N LEU A 701 -10.28 10.44 -42.27
CA LEU A 701 -10.04 10.75 -40.84
C LEU A 701 -9.44 12.14 -40.63
N THR A 702 -8.83 12.71 -41.67
CA THR A 702 -8.27 14.07 -41.65
C THR A 702 -9.39 15.11 -41.78
N ASP A 703 -10.30 14.93 -42.74
CA ASP A 703 -11.36 15.90 -43.06
C ASP A 703 -12.72 15.55 -42.44
N GLY A 704 -12.89 14.32 -41.97
CA GLY A 704 -14.14 13.79 -41.43
C GLY A 704 -14.02 13.26 -40.00
N ASP A 705 -15.01 12.45 -39.61
CA ASP A 705 -15.06 11.80 -38.31
C ASP A 705 -15.65 10.41 -38.44
N ALA A 706 -14.95 9.41 -37.93
CA ALA A 706 -15.37 8.01 -37.96
C ALA A 706 -15.77 7.47 -36.58
N LEU A 707 -15.69 8.29 -35.50
CA LEU A 707 -15.97 7.80 -34.15
C LEU A 707 -17.39 7.24 -34.01
N GLY A 708 -17.48 6.02 -33.50
CA GLY A 708 -18.72 5.28 -33.32
C GLY A 708 -19.30 4.68 -34.60
N LEU A 709 -18.71 4.90 -35.77
CA LEU A 709 -19.26 4.34 -37.01
C LEU A 709 -19.02 2.82 -37.09
N PRO A 710 -20.00 2.04 -37.62
CA PRO A 710 -19.80 0.63 -37.92
C PRO A 710 -18.89 0.46 -39.13
N VAL A 711 -17.99 -0.51 -39.06
CA VAL A 711 -17.00 -0.81 -40.08
C VAL A 711 -16.88 -2.31 -40.35
N ALA A 712 -16.36 -2.68 -41.52
CA ALA A 712 -15.89 -4.04 -41.79
C ALA A 712 -14.37 -4.05 -41.98
N VAL A 713 -13.71 -4.99 -41.30
CA VAL A 713 -12.26 -5.21 -41.39
C VAL A 713 -12.00 -6.40 -42.32
N ARG A 714 -11.16 -6.20 -43.34
CA ARG A 714 -10.71 -7.23 -44.30
C ARG A 714 -9.21 -7.13 -44.51
N GLY A 715 -8.44 -7.99 -43.85
CA GLY A 715 -6.98 -7.81 -43.77
C GLY A 715 -6.65 -6.47 -43.13
N GLU A 716 -5.89 -5.62 -43.83
CA GLU A 716 -5.53 -4.27 -43.38
C GLU A 716 -6.50 -3.17 -43.86
N GLN A 717 -7.54 -3.54 -44.63
CA GLN A 717 -8.54 -2.60 -45.15
C GLN A 717 -9.73 -2.45 -44.20
N ILE A 718 -10.21 -1.21 -44.06
CA ILE A 718 -11.40 -0.85 -43.30
C ILE A 718 -12.40 -0.19 -44.26
N SER A 719 -13.62 -0.72 -44.34
CA SER A 719 -14.74 -0.06 -45.02
C SER A 719 -15.76 0.45 -44.00
N ILE A 720 -16.22 1.69 -44.17
CA ILE A 720 -17.33 2.25 -43.39
C ILE A 720 -18.63 1.63 -43.90
N GLU A 721 -19.41 1.01 -43.01
CA GLU A 721 -20.65 0.29 -43.33
C GLU A 721 -21.92 1.08 -42.95
N GLY A 722 -21.76 2.28 -42.37
CA GLY A 722 -22.88 3.13 -41.95
C GLY A 722 -22.49 4.59 -41.75
N ASP A 723 -23.48 5.48 -41.77
CA ASP A 723 -23.32 6.94 -41.70
C ASP A 723 -23.69 7.53 -40.32
N ARG A 724 -24.02 6.67 -39.35
CA ARG A 724 -24.42 7.06 -38.00
C ARG A 724 -23.67 6.29 -36.93
N PRO A 725 -23.25 6.97 -35.85
CA PRO A 725 -22.65 6.31 -34.70
C PRO A 725 -23.60 5.28 -34.08
N VAL A 726 -23.04 4.14 -33.68
CA VAL A 726 -23.72 3.11 -32.89
C VAL A 726 -23.06 3.00 -31.51
N GLU A 727 -23.79 2.43 -30.55
CA GLU A 727 -23.24 2.15 -29.22
C GLU A 727 -22.09 1.12 -29.33
N LEU A 728 -20.99 1.38 -28.62
CA LEU A 728 -19.86 0.46 -28.58
C LEU A 728 -20.29 -0.84 -27.89
N PRO A 729 -19.99 -2.02 -28.45
CA PRO A 729 -20.24 -3.28 -27.77
C PRO A 729 -19.62 -3.30 -26.36
N ALA A 730 -20.37 -3.81 -25.39
CA ALA A 730 -19.90 -3.95 -24.01
C ALA A 730 -18.68 -4.86 -23.93
N ALA A 731 -17.84 -4.67 -22.90
CA ALA A 731 -16.77 -5.62 -22.61
C ALA A 731 -17.38 -7.00 -22.27
N PRO A 732 -16.71 -8.11 -22.61
CA PRO A 732 -17.19 -9.43 -22.21
C PRO A 732 -17.22 -9.57 -20.69
N PRO A 733 -18.03 -10.50 -20.14
CA PRO A 733 -18.02 -10.80 -18.72
C PRO A 733 -16.61 -11.14 -18.24
N PRO A 734 -16.22 -10.69 -17.03
CA PRO A 734 -14.89 -10.97 -16.51
C PRO A 734 -14.72 -12.47 -16.28
N PRO A 735 -13.47 -12.99 -16.37
CA PRO A 735 -13.19 -14.41 -16.14
C PRO A 735 -13.41 -14.84 -14.68
N VAL A 736 -13.58 -13.88 -13.77
CA VAL A 736 -13.97 -14.12 -12.37
C VAL A 736 -15.08 -13.13 -12.02
N LEU A 737 -16.17 -13.64 -11.43
CA LEU A 737 -17.23 -12.80 -10.86
C LEU A 737 -17.05 -12.73 -9.35
N VAL A 738 -17.28 -11.55 -8.77
CA VAL A 738 -17.22 -11.34 -7.33
C VAL A 738 -18.58 -10.83 -6.83
N GLU A 739 -19.14 -11.50 -5.84
CA GLU A 739 -20.39 -11.10 -5.18
C GLU A 739 -20.16 -10.98 -3.67
N ARG A 740 -20.69 -9.90 -3.07
CA ARG A 740 -20.65 -9.71 -1.61
C ARG A 740 -22.01 -10.03 -0.99
N ARG A 741 -22.01 -10.89 0.03
CA ARG A 741 -23.17 -11.15 0.91
C ARG A 741 -22.80 -10.88 2.36
N GLY A 742 -23.05 -9.65 2.81
CA GLY A 742 -22.66 -9.20 4.14
C GLY A 742 -21.14 -9.34 4.36
N PRO A 743 -20.67 -10.17 5.31
CA PRO A 743 -19.25 -10.43 5.55
C PRO A 743 -18.65 -11.52 4.64
N ILE A 744 -19.40 -12.08 3.70
CA ILE A 744 -18.95 -13.18 2.82
C ILE A 744 -18.68 -12.65 1.42
N MET A 745 -17.56 -13.06 0.82
CA MET A 745 -17.26 -12.85 -0.59
C MET A 745 -17.41 -14.17 -1.37
N ILE A 746 -18.11 -14.14 -2.49
CA ILE A 746 -18.22 -15.27 -3.43
C ILE A 746 -17.35 -14.92 -4.64
N ILE A 747 -16.40 -15.79 -4.94
CA ILE A 747 -15.46 -15.72 -6.07
C ILE A 747 -15.84 -16.84 -7.03
N THR A 748 -16.39 -16.50 -8.19
CA THR A 748 -16.87 -17.47 -9.18
C THR A 748 -15.96 -17.48 -10.40
N LEU A 749 -15.33 -18.62 -10.68
CA LEU A 749 -14.60 -18.87 -11.92
C LEU A 749 -15.59 -18.89 -13.09
N ASN A 750 -15.43 -17.98 -14.06
CA ASN A 750 -16.43 -17.68 -15.07
C ASN A 750 -15.86 -17.82 -16.50
N ARG A 751 -15.53 -19.06 -16.89
CA ARG A 751 -15.20 -19.47 -18.27
C ARG A 751 -15.90 -20.80 -18.60
N PRO A 752 -17.25 -20.85 -18.55
CA PRO A 752 -18.01 -22.10 -18.57
C PRO A 752 -17.86 -22.88 -19.89
N ASP A 753 -17.64 -22.18 -21.01
CA ASP A 753 -17.41 -22.74 -22.35
C ASP A 753 -16.19 -23.67 -22.43
N VAL A 754 -15.21 -23.47 -21.55
CA VAL A 754 -14.02 -24.33 -21.39
C VAL A 754 -13.96 -24.99 -20.01
N ARG A 755 -15.12 -25.17 -19.35
CA ARG A 755 -15.23 -25.78 -18.00
C ARG A 755 -14.33 -25.10 -16.98
N ASN A 756 -14.33 -23.77 -16.98
CA ASN A 756 -13.59 -22.91 -16.06
C ASN A 756 -12.08 -23.24 -16.01
N ALA A 757 -11.51 -23.59 -17.17
CA ALA A 757 -10.07 -23.75 -17.30
C ALA A 757 -9.35 -22.42 -17.02
N VAL A 758 -8.24 -22.48 -16.30
CA VAL A 758 -7.50 -21.32 -15.82
C VAL A 758 -6.40 -20.96 -16.82
N ASN A 759 -6.57 -19.84 -17.51
CA ASN A 759 -5.52 -19.16 -18.26
C ASN A 759 -4.89 -18.04 -17.40
N HIS A 760 -3.92 -17.31 -17.96
CA HIS A 760 -3.26 -16.22 -17.24
C HIS A 760 -4.25 -15.13 -16.77
N ALA A 761 -5.17 -14.70 -17.64
CA ALA A 761 -6.18 -13.69 -17.29
C ALA A 761 -7.08 -14.12 -16.12
N MET A 762 -7.52 -15.38 -16.09
CA MET A 762 -8.29 -15.91 -14.97
C MET A 762 -7.45 -15.97 -13.68
N ALA A 763 -6.18 -16.38 -13.75
CA ALA A 763 -5.30 -16.41 -12.59
C ALA A 763 -5.09 -15.01 -11.98
N VAL A 764 -4.83 -13.99 -12.82
CA VAL A 764 -4.71 -12.59 -12.36
C VAL A 764 -6.02 -12.11 -11.73
N ALA A 765 -7.18 -12.47 -12.31
CA ALA A 765 -8.47 -12.09 -11.75
C ALA A 765 -8.79 -12.78 -10.42
N VAL A 766 -8.38 -14.04 -10.24
CA VAL A 766 -8.48 -14.76 -8.96
C VAL A 766 -7.58 -14.10 -7.91
N GLU A 767 -6.35 -13.74 -8.27
CA GLU A 767 -5.42 -13.04 -7.37
C GLU A 767 -6.02 -11.72 -6.89
N ARG A 768 -6.52 -10.88 -7.82
CA ARG A 768 -7.17 -9.61 -7.51
C ARG A 768 -8.36 -9.78 -6.58
N ALA A 769 -9.22 -10.77 -6.82
CA ALA A 769 -10.37 -11.05 -5.95
C ALA A 769 -9.93 -11.47 -4.54
N CYS A 770 -8.86 -12.25 -4.42
CA CYS A 770 -8.33 -12.68 -3.13
C CYS A 770 -7.63 -11.54 -2.38
N ASP A 771 -6.93 -10.65 -3.08
CA ASP A 771 -6.34 -9.45 -2.48
C ASP A 771 -7.43 -8.50 -1.99
N ALA A 772 -8.49 -8.30 -2.80
CA ALA A 772 -9.69 -7.54 -2.41
C ALA A 772 -10.32 -8.09 -1.13
N PHE A 773 -10.48 -9.42 -1.08
CA PHE A 773 -10.96 -10.12 0.10
C PHE A 773 -10.07 -9.92 1.33
N GLU A 774 -8.74 -9.98 1.15
CA GLU A 774 -7.79 -9.92 2.25
C GLU A 774 -7.69 -8.51 2.85
N ALA A 775 -7.76 -7.47 2.02
CA ALA A 775 -7.66 -6.08 2.48
C ALA A 775 -8.94 -5.52 3.10
N ASP A 776 -10.16 -5.97 2.72
CA ASP A 776 -11.40 -5.44 3.31
C ASP A 776 -11.64 -6.02 4.73
N PRO A 777 -11.51 -5.23 5.81
CA PRO A 777 -11.72 -5.72 7.17
C PRO A 777 -13.17 -6.10 7.47
N ALA A 778 -14.15 -5.70 6.63
CA ALA A 778 -15.55 -6.09 6.77
C ALA A 778 -15.85 -7.48 6.16
N LEU A 779 -14.95 -8.02 5.34
CA LEU A 779 -15.04 -9.40 4.83
C LEU A 779 -14.35 -10.38 5.77
N ARG A 780 -14.99 -11.53 5.97
CA ARG A 780 -14.60 -12.55 6.96
C ARG A 780 -14.34 -13.92 6.35
N VAL A 781 -15.09 -14.31 5.32
CA VAL A 781 -14.98 -15.64 4.67
C VAL A 781 -15.13 -15.47 3.16
N ALA A 782 -14.33 -16.19 2.37
CA ALA A 782 -14.48 -16.28 0.93
C ALA A 782 -14.98 -17.67 0.52
N ILE A 783 -15.79 -17.72 -0.54
CA ILE A 783 -16.21 -18.96 -1.20
C ILE A 783 -15.67 -18.92 -2.63
N LEU A 784 -14.87 -19.90 -3.02
CA LEU A 784 -14.47 -20.13 -4.41
C LEU A 784 -15.43 -21.16 -5.03
N THR A 785 -16.01 -20.84 -6.18
CA THR A 785 -16.91 -21.73 -6.94
C THR A 785 -16.67 -21.58 -8.44
N GLY A 786 -17.26 -22.44 -9.26
CA GLY A 786 -17.24 -22.32 -10.73
C GLY A 786 -18.62 -22.10 -11.33
N ALA A 787 -18.68 -21.41 -12.46
CA ALA A 787 -19.90 -21.16 -13.23
C ALA A 787 -20.38 -22.41 -14.00
N ASP A 788 -21.69 -22.45 -14.31
CA ASP A 788 -22.36 -23.48 -15.10
C ASP A 788 -22.05 -24.94 -14.71
N GLY A 789 -22.14 -25.23 -13.40
CA GLY A 789 -22.10 -26.59 -12.86
C GLY A 789 -20.75 -27.32 -12.97
N ASN A 790 -19.68 -26.58 -13.26
CA ASN A 790 -18.32 -27.12 -13.26
C ASN A 790 -17.44 -26.28 -12.34
N PHE A 791 -16.68 -26.90 -11.45
CA PHE A 791 -15.73 -26.16 -10.62
C PHE A 791 -14.56 -25.64 -11.45
N SER A 792 -13.70 -26.54 -11.93
CA SER A 792 -12.64 -26.21 -12.89
C SER A 792 -11.98 -27.47 -13.44
N SER A 793 -11.68 -27.43 -14.74
CA SER A 793 -10.86 -28.46 -15.41
C SER A 793 -9.35 -28.24 -15.28
N GLY A 794 -8.92 -27.22 -14.54
CA GLY A 794 -7.51 -26.91 -14.28
C GLY A 794 -6.89 -26.00 -15.33
N MET A 795 -5.59 -26.15 -15.58
CA MET A 795 -4.86 -25.28 -16.51
C MET A 795 -5.40 -25.38 -17.94
N ASP A 796 -5.57 -24.23 -18.59
CA ASP A 796 -5.94 -24.15 -20.00
C ASP A 796 -4.78 -24.59 -20.90
N LEU A 797 -4.79 -25.86 -21.32
CA LEU A 797 -3.72 -26.45 -22.14
C LEU A 797 -3.63 -25.80 -23.54
N ALA A 798 -4.73 -25.23 -24.06
CA ALA A 798 -4.72 -24.53 -25.33
C ALA A 798 -4.03 -23.17 -25.21
N ALA A 799 -4.18 -22.49 -24.08
CA ALA A 799 -3.40 -21.29 -23.74
C ALA A 799 -1.92 -21.63 -23.50
N MET A 800 -1.64 -22.72 -22.78
CA MET A 800 -0.27 -23.21 -22.56
C MET A 800 0.47 -23.52 -23.87
N ALA A 801 -0.21 -24.13 -24.85
CA ALA A 801 0.37 -24.38 -26.17
C ALA A 801 0.77 -23.08 -26.92
N LYS A 802 0.23 -21.92 -26.51
CA LYS A 802 0.56 -20.59 -27.02
C LYS A 802 1.61 -19.86 -26.17
N GLY A 803 2.16 -20.52 -25.14
CA GLY A 803 3.18 -19.96 -24.25
C GLY A 803 2.63 -19.25 -23.01
N GLU A 804 1.31 -19.28 -22.76
CA GLU A 804 0.73 -18.69 -21.55
C GLU A 804 0.84 -19.63 -20.36
N ALA A 805 1.22 -19.11 -19.19
CA ALA A 805 1.17 -19.83 -17.92
C ALA A 805 0.21 -19.11 -16.96
N PRO A 806 -0.70 -19.83 -16.26
CA PRO A 806 -1.54 -19.23 -15.22
C PRO A 806 -0.73 -19.04 -13.93
N LEU A 807 0.34 -18.24 -14.01
CA LEU A 807 1.22 -17.89 -12.91
C LEU A 807 1.11 -16.39 -12.66
N THR A 808 0.93 -16.02 -11.39
CA THR A 808 0.88 -14.64 -10.91
C THR A 808 2.08 -14.37 -10.01
N GLU A 809 2.53 -13.11 -9.93
CA GLU A 809 3.68 -12.73 -9.11
C GLU A 809 3.37 -12.76 -7.61
N GLY A 810 2.14 -12.45 -7.20
CA GLY A 810 1.77 -12.32 -5.79
C GLY A 810 1.32 -13.62 -5.13
N ARG A 811 0.48 -14.41 -5.81
CA ARG A 811 -0.16 -15.63 -5.27
C ARG A 811 0.22 -16.91 -6.00
N GLY A 812 1.09 -16.83 -7.01
CA GLY A 812 1.66 -17.98 -7.70
C GLY A 812 0.70 -18.64 -8.68
N ALA A 813 0.75 -19.98 -8.76
CA ALA A 813 -0.01 -20.74 -9.74
C ALA A 813 -1.52 -20.59 -9.51
N LEU A 814 -2.26 -20.52 -10.61
CA LEU A 814 -3.71 -20.36 -10.67
C LEU A 814 -4.25 -19.11 -9.94
N GLY A 815 -3.37 -18.17 -9.57
CA GLY A 815 -3.74 -16.93 -8.87
C GLY A 815 -4.03 -17.08 -7.37
N LEU A 816 -3.80 -18.26 -6.80
CA LEU A 816 -4.23 -18.57 -5.43
C LEU A 816 -3.29 -19.53 -4.70
N THR A 817 -2.84 -20.60 -5.36
CA THR A 817 -2.39 -21.81 -4.65
C THR A 817 -1.01 -21.66 -3.99
N GLY A 818 -0.20 -20.69 -4.44
CA GLY A 818 1.09 -20.36 -3.84
C GLY A 818 0.94 -19.57 -2.54
N LYS A 819 -0.08 -18.73 -2.43
CA LYS A 819 -0.37 -17.93 -1.23
C LYS A 819 -1.89 -17.79 -1.03
N PRO A 820 -2.56 -18.82 -0.47
CA PRO A 820 -3.97 -18.74 -0.10
C PRO A 820 -4.24 -17.61 0.91
N PRO A 821 -5.49 -17.10 1.00
CA PRO A 821 -5.79 -15.97 1.89
C PRO A 821 -5.67 -16.35 3.37
N LYS A 822 -5.23 -15.41 4.21
CA LYS A 822 -5.19 -15.60 5.69
C LYS A 822 -6.56 -15.76 6.32
N LYS A 823 -7.59 -15.17 5.71
CA LYS A 823 -8.99 -15.33 6.11
C LYS A 823 -9.54 -16.64 5.53
N PRO A 824 -10.53 -17.28 6.17
CA PRO A 824 -11.10 -18.55 5.70
C PRO A 824 -11.57 -18.55 4.24
N LEU A 825 -11.22 -19.62 3.53
CA LEU A 825 -11.63 -19.92 2.17
C LEU A 825 -12.35 -21.27 2.09
N ILE A 826 -13.52 -21.28 1.46
CA ILE A 826 -14.31 -22.49 1.20
C ILE A 826 -14.34 -22.76 -0.31
N ALA A 827 -14.05 -23.97 -0.76
CA ALA A 827 -14.35 -24.39 -2.13
C ALA A 827 -15.76 -24.99 -2.18
N ALA A 828 -16.64 -24.41 -3.00
CA ALA A 828 -17.95 -24.96 -3.35
C ALA A 828 -17.83 -25.66 -4.71
N VAL A 829 -17.81 -26.99 -4.71
CA VAL A 829 -17.46 -27.80 -5.88
C VAL A 829 -18.70 -28.44 -6.49
N GLU A 830 -19.05 -27.98 -7.68
CA GLU A 830 -19.99 -28.63 -8.59
C GLU A 830 -19.21 -29.36 -9.70
N GLY A 831 -19.67 -30.54 -10.10
CA GLY A 831 -19.08 -31.29 -11.22
C GLY A 831 -17.57 -31.57 -11.04
N PRO A 832 -16.76 -31.45 -12.11
CA PRO A 832 -15.34 -31.78 -12.05
C PRO A 832 -14.47 -30.68 -11.42
N ALA A 833 -13.65 -31.06 -10.43
CA ALA A 833 -12.46 -30.36 -9.95
C ALA A 833 -11.23 -31.19 -10.33
N LEU A 834 -10.69 -30.95 -11.52
CA LEU A 834 -9.62 -31.78 -12.11
C LEU A 834 -8.35 -30.97 -12.35
N ALA A 835 -7.21 -31.65 -12.27
CA ALA A 835 -5.89 -31.04 -12.43
C ALA A 835 -5.74 -29.81 -11.50
N GLY A 836 -5.36 -28.66 -12.05
CA GLY A 836 -5.34 -27.38 -11.32
C GLY A 836 -6.66 -27.02 -10.61
N GLY A 837 -7.82 -27.48 -11.09
CA GLY A 837 -9.09 -27.31 -10.40
C GLY A 837 -9.16 -28.09 -9.09
N CYS A 838 -8.59 -29.29 -9.05
CA CYS A 838 -8.40 -30.03 -7.80
C CYS A 838 -7.42 -29.30 -6.88
N GLU A 839 -6.34 -28.73 -7.43
CA GLU A 839 -5.34 -27.97 -6.67
C GLU A 839 -5.93 -26.70 -6.04
N LEU A 840 -6.83 -26.01 -6.74
CA LEU A 840 -7.61 -24.88 -6.19
C LEU A 840 -8.51 -25.32 -5.03
N ALA A 841 -9.21 -26.44 -5.17
CA ALA A 841 -10.04 -26.97 -4.08
C ALA A 841 -9.20 -27.41 -2.88
N LEU A 842 -8.04 -28.03 -3.12
CA LEU A 842 -7.08 -28.44 -2.09
C LEU A 842 -6.44 -27.25 -1.37
N ALA A 843 -6.32 -26.09 -2.04
CA ALA A 843 -5.84 -24.86 -1.44
C ALA A 843 -6.87 -24.15 -0.54
N ALA A 844 -8.16 -24.51 -0.62
CA ALA A 844 -9.19 -24.01 0.28
C ALA A 844 -9.15 -24.73 1.64
N ASP A 845 -9.51 -24.03 2.71
CA ASP A 845 -9.51 -24.58 4.08
C ASP A 845 -10.58 -25.67 4.21
N LEU A 846 -11.74 -25.43 3.63
CA LEU A 846 -12.91 -26.30 3.70
C LEU A 846 -13.46 -26.57 2.30
N ILE A 847 -13.99 -27.78 2.09
CA ILE A 847 -14.59 -28.19 0.82
C ILE A 847 -16.04 -28.59 1.08
N VAL A 848 -16.95 -27.92 0.37
CA VAL A 848 -18.35 -28.33 0.20
C VAL A 848 -18.50 -28.80 -1.24
N ALA A 849 -19.01 -30.01 -1.45
CA ALA A 849 -19.09 -30.59 -2.78
C ALA A 849 -20.44 -31.23 -3.04
N ALA A 850 -20.91 -31.14 -4.29
CA ALA A 850 -22.04 -31.93 -4.74
C ALA A 850 -21.70 -33.44 -4.66
N ARG A 851 -22.69 -34.28 -4.37
CA ARG A 851 -22.52 -35.74 -4.25
C ARG A 851 -21.93 -36.39 -5.50
N ASP A 852 -22.21 -35.84 -6.68
CA ASP A 852 -21.74 -36.31 -7.98
C ASP A 852 -20.45 -35.63 -8.45
N ALA A 853 -19.91 -34.68 -7.68
CA ALA A 853 -18.64 -34.02 -7.99
C ALA A 853 -17.46 -35.01 -8.00
N GLN A 854 -16.48 -34.70 -8.84
CA GLN A 854 -15.30 -35.54 -9.10
C GLN A 854 -14.02 -34.76 -8.85
N PHE A 855 -13.07 -35.34 -8.13
CA PHE A 855 -11.78 -34.73 -7.83
C PHE A 855 -10.65 -35.57 -8.40
N GLY A 856 -9.62 -34.96 -8.96
CA GLY A 856 -8.47 -35.73 -9.43
C GLY A 856 -7.33 -34.89 -9.97
N ILE A 857 -6.15 -35.50 -9.98
CA ILE A 857 -4.92 -34.94 -10.56
C ILE A 857 -4.45 -35.82 -11.73
N PRO A 858 -5.06 -35.68 -12.93
CA PRO A 858 -4.79 -36.52 -14.09
C PRO A 858 -3.53 -36.12 -14.89
N GLU A 859 -2.68 -35.25 -14.34
CA GLU A 859 -1.42 -34.75 -14.91
C GLU A 859 -0.47 -35.88 -15.33
N PRO A 860 -0.27 -36.97 -14.56
CA PRO A 860 0.62 -38.07 -14.95
C PRO A 860 0.21 -38.73 -16.28
N LYS A 861 -1.10 -38.78 -16.58
CA LYS A 861 -1.61 -39.31 -17.87
C LYS A 861 -1.24 -38.43 -19.07
N ARG A 862 -0.74 -37.21 -18.82
CA ARG A 862 -0.31 -36.23 -19.82
C ARG A 862 1.19 -35.97 -19.75
N GLY A 863 1.95 -36.77 -18.97
CA GLY A 863 3.38 -36.55 -18.75
C GLY A 863 3.70 -35.30 -17.93
N LEU A 864 2.74 -34.81 -17.14
CA LEU A 864 2.85 -33.62 -16.30
C LEU A 864 2.80 -34.01 -14.81
N ILE A 865 3.04 -33.03 -13.95
CA ILE A 865 2.93 -33.13 -12.49
C ILE A 865 2.01 -32.02 -11.95
N ALA A 866 1.17 -32.34 -10.96
CA ALA A 866 0.33 -31.38 -10.24
C ALA A 866 1.19 -30.50 -9.31
N ALA A 867 1.89 -29.53 -9.92
CA ALA A 867 2.89 -28.68 -9.29
C ALA A 867 2.35 -27.35 -8.74
N ALA A 868 1.05 -27.07 -8.86
CA ALA A 868 0.41 -25.95 -8.17
C ALA A 868 0.07 -26.31 -6.69
N GLY A 869 0.70 -27.37 -6.16
CA GLY A 869 0.58 -27.84 -4.78
C GLY A 869 -0.27 -29.10 -4.61
N GLY A 870 -0.77 -29.70 -5.69
CA GLY A 870 -1.64 -30.88 -5.64
C GLY A 870 -1.02 -32.08 -4.95
N VAL A 871 0.18 -32.51 -5.38
CA VAL A 871 0.85 -33.68 -4.79
C VAL A 871 1.19 -33.46 -3.31
N MET A 872 1.60 -32.23 -2.95
CA MET A 872 1.93 -31.83 -1.58
C MET A 872 0.69 -31.86 -0.68
N ARG A 873 -0.38 -31.14 -1.07
CA ARG A 873 -1.59 -31.01 -0.26
C ARG A 873 -2.40 -32.30 -0.18
N LEU A 874 -2.34 -33.18 -1.20
CA LEU A 874 -2.92 -34.53 -1.08
C LEU A 874 -2.27 -35.33 0.05
N ARG A 875 -0.95 -35.23 0.22
CA ARG A 875 -0.25 -35.94 1.30
C ARG A 875 -0.60 -35.38 2.68
N GLU A 876 -0.81 -34.07 2.78
CA GLU A 876 -1.17 -33.41 4.04
C GLU A 876 -2.62 -33.73 4.45
N ARG A 877 -3.53 -33.85 3.48
CA ARG A 877 -4.97 -33.90 3.74
C ARG A 877 -5.61 -35.28 3.62
N LEU A 878 -4.92 -36.28 3.09
CA LEU A 878 -5.44 -37.63 2.91
C LEU A 878 -4.52 -38.70 3.51
N PRO A 879 -5.07 -39.88 3.87
CA PRO A 879 -4.24 -41.04 4.17
C PRO A 879 -3.29 -41.34 3.01
N ARG A 880 -2.03 -41.61 3.34
CA ARG A 880 -0.94 -41.78 2.36
C ARG A 880 -1.31 -42.66 1.16
N ASN A 881 -1.96 -43.80 1.39
CA ASN A 881 -2.26 -44.75 0.31
C ASN A 881 -3.36 -44.23 -0.64
N VAL A 882 -4.31 -43.46 -0.12
CA VAL A 882 -5.36 -42.81 -0.93
C VAL A 882 -4.75 -41.68 -1.76
N ALA A 883 -3.87 -40.87 -1.16
CA ALA A 883 -3.11 -39.84 -1.88
C ALA A 883 -2.25 -40.44 -3.01
N MET A 884 -1.58 -41.57 -2.74
CA MET A 884 -0.79 -42.29 -3.75
C MET A 884 -1.67 -42.89 -4.86
N GLU A 885 -2.85 -43.39 -4.55
CA GLU A 885 -3.80 -43.87 -5.56
C GLU A 885 -4.17 -42.75 -6.54
N LEU A 886 -4.59 -41.59 -6.03
CA LEU A 886 -4.90 -40.42 -6.86
C LEU A 886 -3.70 -39.96 -7.67
N ALA A 887 -2.52 -39.84 -7.03
CA ALA A 887 -1.32 -39.29 -7.65
C ALA A 887 -0.66 -40.23 -8.67
N LEU A 888 -0.74 -41.55 -8.49
CA LEU A 888 -0.09 -42.50 -9.40
C LEU A 888 -1.01 -42.95 -10.54
N THR A 889 -2.31 -43.09 -10.28
CA THR A 889 -3.26 -43.51 -11.33
C THR A 889 -3.72 -42.34 -12.17
N GLY A 890 -3.83 -41.14 -11.59
CA GLY A 890 -4.49 -40.00 -12.22
C GLY A 890 -5.97 -40.23 -12.52
N ASP A 891 -6.61 -41.19 -11.86
CA ASP A 891 -8.05 -41.44 -11.95
C ASP A 891 -8.82 -40.46 -11.04
N PRO A 892 -9.99 -39.94 -11.48
CA PRO A 892 -10.84 -39.13 -10.61
C PRO A 892 -11.49 -39.98 -9.51
N MET A 893 -11.70 -39.37 -8.35
CA MET A 893 -12.38 -39.96 -7.19
C MET A 893 -13.66 -39.16 -6.86
N PRO A 894 -14.78 -39.83 -6.57
CA PRO A 894 -16.03 -39.16 -6.26
C PRO A 894 -15.97 -38.45 -4.90
N ALA A 895 -16.69 -37.33 -4.80
CA ALA A 895 -16.80 -36.53 -3.57
C ALA A 895 -17.29 -37.35 -2.37
N THR A 896 -18.20 -38.31 -2.59
CA THR A 896 -18.71 -39.21 -1.54
C THR A 896 -17.60 -40.04 -0.88
N ARG A 897 -16.64 -40.55 -1.66
CA ARG A 897 -15.50 -41.29 -1.14
C ARG A 897 -14.52 -40.37 -0.41
N LEU A 898 -14.31 -39.15 -0.91
CA LEU A 898 -13.44 -38.17 -0.26
C LEU A 898 -14.02 -37.62 1.05
N ALA A 899 -15.34 -37.59 1.19
CA ALA A 899 -16.02 -37.28 2.45
C ALA A 899 -15.75 -38.34 3.53
N GLU A 900 -15.67 -39.62 3.16
CA GLU A 900 -15.31 -40.71 4.10
C GLU A 900 -13.89 -40.54 4.67
N PHE A 901 -13.00 -39.87 3.94
CA PHE A 901 -11.64 -39.55 4.39
C PHE A 901 -11.50 -38.17 5.04
N GLY A 902 -12.59 -37.40 5.15
CA GLY A 902 -12.59 -36.08 5.78
C GLY A 902 -12.04 -34.95 4.90
N LEU A 903 -11.77 -35.19 3.61
CA LEU A 903 -11.35 -34.12 2.69
C LEU A 903 -12.54 -33.21 2.32
N VAL A 904 -13.71 -33.79 2.07
CA VAL A 904 -14.97 -33.05 1.84
C VAL A 904 -15.70 -32.91 3.17
N ASN A 905 -15.93 -31.67 3.62
CA ASN A 905 -16.58 -31.36 4.88
C ASN A 905 -18.10 -31.51 4.83
N VAL A 906 -18.72 -31.14 3.71
CA VAL A 906 -20.18 -31.19 3.50
C VAL A 906 -20.48 -31.72 2.10
N LEU A 907 -21.35 -32.73 2.03
CA LEU A 907 -21.94 -33.18 0.77
C LEU A 907 -23.28 -32.48 0.56
N ALA A 908 -23.45 -31.85 -0.59
CA ALA A 908 -24.70 -31.24 -1.04
C ALA A 908 -25.32 -32.06 -2.19
N GLU A 909 -26.61 -31.85 -2.45
CA GLU A 909 -27.22 -32.36 -3.69
C GLU A 909 -26.67 -31.56 -4.90
N PRO A 910 -26.65 -32.14 -6.12
CA PRO A 910 -26.16 -31.45 -7.31
C PRO A 910 -26.86 -30.10 -7.52
N GLY A 911 -26.07 -29.04 -7.74
CA GLY A 911 -26.55 -27.66 -7.85
C GLY A 911 -26.70 -26.90 -6.53
N GLU A 912 -26.50 -27.54 -5.37
CA GLU A 912 -26.66 -26.94 -4.04
C GLU A 912 -25.32 -26.73 -3.30
N ALA A 913 -24.17 -26.99 -3.92
CA ALA A 913 -22.88 -26.85 -3.24
C ALA A 913 -22.62 -25.40 -2.79
N LEU A 914 -22.95 -24.40 -3.60
CA LEU A 914 -22.82 -22.99 -3.22
C LEU A 914 -23.76 -22.61 -2.06
N THR A 915 -25.02 -23.07 -2.10
CA THR A 915 -25.99 -22.84 -1.01
C THR A 915 -25.46 -23.42 0.30
N ALA A 916 -24.95 -24.66 0.28
CA ALA A 916 -24.38 -25.31 1.45
C ALA A 916 -23.09 -24.64 1.93
N ALA A 917 -22.24 -24.15 1.00
CA ALA A 917 -21.04 -23.38 1.33
C ALA A 917 -21.38 -22.04 1.97
N LEU A 918 -22.43 -21.35 1.52
CA LEU A 918 -22.93 -20.14 2.15
C LEU A 918 -23.38 -20.38 3.59
N ALA A 919 -24.17 -21.44 3.84
CA ALA A 919 -24.58 -21.80 5.19
C ALA A 919 -23.37 -22.11 6.09
N LEU A 920 -22.32 -22.73 5.55
CA LEU A 920 -21.07 -22.97 6.28
C LEU A 920 -20.30 -21.67 6.54
N ALA A 921 -20.21 -20.79 5.54
CA ALA A 921 -19.55 -19.49 5.65
C ALA A 921 -20.25 -18.57 6.67
N GLU A 922 -21.58 -18.56 6.72
CA GLU A 922 -22.37 -17.80 7.71
C GLU A 922 -22.05 -18.26 9.14
N ARG A 923 -21.94 -19.57 9.36
CA ARG A 923 -21.54 -20.13 10.66
C ARG A 923 -20.13 -19.72 11.06
N ILE A 924 -19.21 -19.61 10.11
CA ILE A 924 -17.83 -19.16 10.37
C ILE A 924 -17.83 -17.65 10.65
N ALA A 925 -18.52 -16.86 9.84
CA ALA A 925 -18.61 -15.41 9.96
C ALA A 925 -19.32 -14.93 11.24
N ALA A 926 -20.12 -15.81 11.86
CA ALA A 926 -20.71 -15.57 13.19
C ALA A 926 -19.68 -15.64 14.35
N ASN A 927 -18.44 -16.07 14.10
CA ASN A 927 -17.39 -16.12 15.13
C ASN A 927 -16.49 -14.87 15.11
N ALA A 928 -15.77 -14.66 16.21
CA ALA A 928 -14.80 -13.58 16.33
C ALA A 928 -13.71 -13.68 15.24
N PRO A 929 -13.55 -12.67 14.36
CA PRO A 929 -12.67 -12.71 13.20
C PRO A 929 -11.22 -13.04 13.53
N LEU A 930 -10.66 -12.40 14.56
CA LEU A 930 -9.27 -12.60 14.97
C LEU A 930 -9.05 -14.01 15.54
N SER A 931 -10.04 -14.58 16.22
CA SER A 931 -9.97 -15.97 16.72
C SER A 931 -9.97 -16.97 15.57
N VAL A 932 -10.77 -16.75 14.53
CA VAL A 932 -10.82 -17.61 13.35
C VAL A 932 -9.50 -17.57 12.57
N ILE A 933 -8.99 -16.37 12.29
CA ILE A 933 -7.70 -16.18 11.59
C ILE A 933 -6.56 -16.80 12.39
N GLY A 934 -6.49 -16.56 13.70
CA GLY A 934 -5.47 -17.14 14.57
C GLY A 934 -5.54 -18.67 14.64
N SER A 935 -6.75 -19.23 14.71
CA SER A 935 -6.93 -20.70 14.72
C SER A 935 -6.47 -21.34 13.42
N LYS A 936 -6.81 -20.74 12.27
CA LYS A 936 -6.34 -21.19 10.95
C LYS A 936 -4.81 -21.17 10.89
N ARG A 937 -4.20 -20.04 11.25
CA ARG A 937 -2.74 -19.85 11.24
C ARG A 937 -2.01 -20.91 12.08
N ILE A 938 -2.52 -21.20 13.28
CA ILE A 938 -1.96 -22.25 14.14
C ILE A 938 -2.00 -23.62 13.44
N ILE A 939 -3.12 -23.99 12.82
CA ILE A 939 -3.26 -25.29 12.13
C ILE A 939 -2.28 -25.40 10.95
N GLU A 940 -2.10 -24.32 10.19
CA GLU A 940 -1.21 -24.29 9.02
C GLU A 940 0.26 -24.37 9.41
N GLU A 941 0.69 -23.62 10.44
CA GLU A 941 2.09 -23.52 10.81
C GLU A 941 2.56 -24.64 11.78
N ALA A 942 1.65 -25.26 12.53
CA ALA A 942 2.01 -26.18 13.63
C ALA A 942 2.78 -27.43 13.20
N ALA A 943 2.64 -27.88 11.95
CA ALA A 943 3.36 -29.05 11.45
C ALA A 943 4.88 -28.87 11.43
N ASP A 944 5.35 -27.61 11.30
CA ASP A 944 6.76 -27.25 11.22
C ASP A 944 7.36 -26.82 12.57
N TRP A 945 6.55 -26.79 13.63
CA TRP A 945 7.01 -26.35 14.95
C TRP A 945 7.78 -27.47 15.67
N ALA A 946 8.91 -27.10 16.28
CA ALA A 946 9.57 -27.96 17.25
C ALA A 946 8.65 -28.15 18.48
N ALA A 947 8.62 -29.37 19.03
CA ALA A 947 7.71 -29.71 20.12
C ALA A 947 7.91 -28.84 21.37
N ASP A 948 9.14 -28.41 21.63
CA ASP A 948 9.52 -27.64 22.82
C ASP A 948 8.98 -26.19 22.78
N ASP A 949 8.84 -25.61 21.57
CA ASP A 949 8.39 -24.20 21.40
C ASP A 949 6.95 -24.09 20.85
N ALA A 950 6.31 -25.22 20.52
CA ALA A 950 4.99 -25.24 19.87
C ALA A 950 3.91 -24.51 20.67
N TYR A 951 3.92 -24.65 22.00
CA TYR A 951 2.97 -23.95 22.88
C TYR A 951 3.21 -22.44 22.89
N GLU A 952 4.46 -21.98 22.87
CA GLU A 952 4.79 -20.56 22.88
C GLU A 952 4.34 -19.89 21.59
N ARG A 953 4.69 -20.46 20.43
CA ARG A 953 4.23 -19.98 19.11
C ARG A 953 2.71 -19.93 19.01
N GLN A 954 2.02 -20.94 19.53
CA GLN A 954 0.56 -20.94 19.60
C GLN A 954 0.04 -19.77 20.45
N TYR A 955 0.64 -19.52 21.61
CA TYR A 955 0.22 -18.44 22.50
C TYR A 955 0.47 -17.06 21.88
N GLU A 956 1.58 -16.86 21.18
CA GLU A 956 1.87 -15.62 20.44
C GLU A 956 0.77 -15.32 19.41
N ILE A 957 0.40 -16.32 18.61
CA ILE A 957 -0.68 -16.16 17.62
C ILE A 957 -2.03 -15.91 18.31
N ALA A 958 -2.33 -16.66 19.37
CA ALA A 958 -3.58 -16.54 20.11
C ALA A 958 -3.70 -15.22 20.88
N ALA A 959 -2.59 -14.60 21.27
CA ALA A 959 -2.57 -13.39 22.09
C ALA A 959 -3.39 -12.26 21.45
N THR A 960 -3.19 -12.00 20.16
CA THR A 960 -3.94 -10.98 19.39
C THR A 960 -5.45 -11.17 19.46
N ALA A 961 -5.92 -12.42 19.38
CA ALA A 961 -7.35 -12.71 19.47
C ALA A 961 -7.87 -12.56 20.90
N LEU A 962 -7.12 -13.06 21.89
CA LEU A 962 -7.51 -13.06 23.30
C LEU A 962 -7.57 -11.66 23.93
N SER A 963 -6.86 -10.69 23.35
CA SER A 963 -6.75 -9.32 23.87
C SER A 963 -7.62 -8.28 23.15
N SER A 964 -8.27 -8.70 22.06
CA SER A 964 -9.14 -7.89 21.21
C SER A 964 -10.38 -7.34 21.91
N GLU A 965 -11.01 -6.31 21.33
CA GLU A 965 -12.36 -5.87 21.73
C GLU A 965 -13.37 -7.02 21.56
N ASP A 966 -13.14 -7.89 20.58
CA ASP A 966 -13.99 -9.05 20.30
C ASP A 966 -13.95 -10.07 21.44
N ALA A 967 -12.80 -10.37 22.03
CA ALA A 967 -12.75 -11.26 23.20
C ALA A 967 -13.59 -10.73 24.37
N ALA A 968 -13.49 -9.42 24.65
CA ALA A 968 -14.29 -8.77 25.68
C ALA A 968 -15.79 -8.76 25.34
N GLU A 969 -16.14 -8.53 24.07
CA GLU A 969 -17.51 -8.61 23.57
C GLU A 969 -18.08 -10.03 23.69
N GLY A 970 -17.32 -11.06 23.34
CA GLY A 970 -17.77 -12.45 23.44
C GLY A 970 -18.16 -12.83 24.87
N VAL A 971 -17.33 -12.46 25.84
CA VAL A 971 -17.63 -12.66 27.27
C VAL A 971 -18.87 -11.87 27.70
N ARG A 972 -18.99 -10.62 27.25
CA ARG A 972 -20.14 -9.76 27.58
C ARG A 972 -21.44 -10.29 26.97
N ALA A 973 -21.46 -10.59 25.67
CA ALA A 973 -22.61 -11.11 24.94
C ALA A 973 -23.09 -12.44 25.53
N PHE A 974 -22.16 -13.35 25.86
CA PHE A 974 -22.47 -14.59 26.56
C PHE A 974 -23.14 -14.34 27.92
N THR A 975 -22.60 -13.42 28.71
CA THR A 975 -23.16 -13.05 30.03
C THR A 975 -24.54 -12.40 29.90
N GLU A 976 -24.75 -11.60 28.86
CA GLU A 976 -25.99 -10.86 28.57
C GLU A 976 -27.02 -11.68 27.77
N LYS A 977 -26.67 -12.89 27.32
CA LYS A 977 -27.49 -13.78 26.49
C LYS A 977 -28.01 -13.10 25.22
N ARG A 978 -27.12 -12.38 24.53
CA ARG A 978 -27.38 -11.75 23.23
C ARG A 978 -26.33 -12.19 22.22
N GLU A 979 -26.61 -11.96 20.94
CA GLU A 979 -25.63 -12.12 19.88
C GLU A 979 -24.45 -11.14 20.08
N PRO A 980 -23.20 -11.59 19.86
CA PRO A 980 -22.03 -10.74 19.89
C PRO A 980 -21.95 -9.84 18.66
N ILE A 981 -21.35 -8.66 18.82
CA ILE A 981 -21.07 -7.72 17.73
C ILE A 981 -19.57 -7.63 17.52
N TRP A 982 -19.05 -8.37 16.54
CA TRP A 982 -17.63 -8.42 16.24
C TRP A 982 -17.16 -7.20 15.44
N LYS A 983 -16.07 -6.58 15.88
CA LYS A 983 -15.42 -5.44 15.23
C LYS A 983 -14.14 -5.82 14.50
N GLY A 984 -13.51 -6.94 14.86
CA GLY A 984 -12.26 -7.39 14.25
C GLY A 984 -11.05 -6.54 14.65
N ARG A 985 -11.02 -6.02 15.88
CA ARG A 985 -9.93 -5.23 16.45
C ARG A 985 -9.84 -5.39 17.96
#